data_AF-A0A4R8TC70-F1
#
_entry.id   AF-A0A4R8TC70-F1
#
_cell.length_a   1.000
_cell.length_b   1.000
_cell.length_c   1.000
_cell.angle_alpha   90.00
_cell.angle_beta   90.00
_cell.angle_gamma   90.00
#
_symmetry.space_group_name_H-M   'P 1'
#
loop_
_entity.id
_entity.type
_entity.pdbx_description
1 polymer ?
#
loop_
_entity_poly.entity_id
_entity_poly.type
_entity_poly.pdbx_seq_one_letter_code
_entity_poly.pdbx_strand_id
1 'polypeptide(L)'
;MLLTSIVQSASLGLGILFPRLVDAQSTTEFTRSDAPPPELYLRRGAARVTVLGDYLYIDGGEVSQLDLEGNPIKDRDSNAVNSTLSIDLSKSWTASNVSIRVIEKAAPKMDGQVIWKHEGMETFFVWGGHKPYGGKVDAPESWKFEADGQGRRREGAYVSTPDADFVFGGIATGWTNADPASQPVPGVLSYNMTTKTWTNETTPGFSGFSKHATMVGGGAVYIPTFGDNGLIVVMGGSTWTLQPSQSIPDGWMDFGNLTFYDPISKDWYWQQTTGTAPTARRGFCYVGAEGKNGTYEIFVFGGTNSDTGSSFDDVYVLSLPGFVWTQVPYESKITRRSHSCAVVGRRQMLSVGGTDGKAGWLGRDMWPQGLGLFDMAEWYWKDTYDAEAKDYETSKTIQEWYEKGGVDEIKWSSDRVQKLFVNSTATMNPTGVLDGPTSTPTAGISSGEPSRTTVSTAVIVGVVVGVVVGILAVVAAFWYLRKRRQRQAHASAILVKDDEGYLLPPGLVNTCRALSGLPELLCPWRPDGFVGIHDDLKRLYDEIKPDITVVDDLFAPGISFARNAKLNWIALAPNVIKDFAIPMQPYLAALWKYPAIGTGFKYPIPWNLIPWNVFFNLISAFAILTDKTRPRLAQHLRKTYGPDFTLTTMADLGLLTPAPEGIKVLVANSPDIDLPLSVLPDHIIPCGPIIRAAPPICVVDPELATWLKRGPTIYMNLGTHMGFGLDDAKEVAYAFRALFNHASSAGSVREDNFQILWKLPRELPEGQDANDFTGEWTDFTDILRQEIEDDRARIMDWFAAEPKSILESGEIVCSINHGGANSFHEALCAGVPQIVLPRWADCYDFASRAELLGIGKRANHRKHPWHHSELGEALIAVIIGPEARAIQERAKSVAKRHPETEGRVNAAKEILDRI
;
A
#
# COMPACT_ATOMS: atom_id res chain seq x y z
N MET A 1 -29.58 29.77 -4.09
CA MET A 1 -31.01 29.47 -4.33
C MET A 1 -31.38 29.32 -5.82
N LEU A 2 -31.13 30.29 -6.72
CA LEU A 2 -31.43 30.03 -8.15
C LEU A 2 -30.54 28.94 -8.78
N LEU A 3 -29.22 28.96 -8.53
CA LEU A 3 -28.29 27.93 -9.03
C LEU A 3 -28.71 26.50 -8.66
N THR A 4 -29.08 26.26 -7.39
CA THR A 4 -29.61 24.97 -6.92
C THR A 4 -30.86 24.53 -7.67
N SER A 5 -31.76 25.46 -8.00
CA SER A 5 -33.00 25.16 -8.74
C SER A 5 -32.74 24.86 -10.23
N ILE A 6 -31.77 25.55 -10.86
CA ILE A 6 -31.35 25.28 -12.24
C ILE A 6 -30.62 23.93 -12.34
N VAL A 7 -29.74 23.61 -11.38
CA VAL A 7 -29.07 22.30 -11.31
C VAL A 7 -30.10 21.18 -11.13
N GLN A 8 -31.04 21.29 -10.18
CA GLN A 8 -32.13 20.32 -10.02
C GLN A 8 -33.00 20.18 -11.28
N SER A 9 -33.28 21.28 -11.98
CA SER A 9 -34.03 21.25 -13.25
C SER A 9 -33.28 20.50 -14.35
N ALA A 10 -31.95 20.65 -14.42
CA ALA A 10 -31.10 19.88 -15.33
C ALA A 10 -31.05 18.39 -14.92
N SER A 11 -30.98 18.08 -13.62
CA SER A 11 -31.03 16.70 -13.10
C SER A 11 -32.33 15.98 -13.49
N LEU A 12 -33.49 16.64 -13.39
CA LEU A 12 -34.76 16.08 -13.86
C LEU A 12 -34.77 15.84 -15.39
N GLY A 13 -34.11 16.71 -16.16
CA GLY A 13 -33.99 16.57 -17.62
C GLY A 13 -33.22 15.32 -18.06
N LEU A 14 -32.18 14.92 -17.33
CA LEU A 14 -31.41 13.70 -17.66
C LEU A 14 -32.12 12.40 -17.24
N GLY A 15 -33.02 12.45 -16.25
CA GLY A 15 -33.68 11.26 -15.71
C GLY A 15 -34.61 10.50 -16.68
N ILE A 16 -34.97 11.10 -17.82
CA ILE A 16 -36.00 10.59 -18.74
C ILE A 16 -35.40 9.87 -19.97
N LEU A 17 -34.09 9.97 -20.21
CA LEU A 17 -33.43 9.42 -21.41
C LEU A 17 -32.77 8.03 -21.23
N PHE A 18 -32.81 7.42 -20.04
CA PHE A 18 -32.11 6.16 -19.74
C PHE A 18 -32.98 5.00 -19.20
N PRO A 19 -33.98 4.50 -19.95
CA PRO A 19 -34.48 3.15 -19.74
C PRO A 19 -33.46 2.12 -20.27
N ARG A 20 -32.99 1.22 -19.40
CA ARG A 20 -32.00 0.14 -19.67
C ARG A 20 -30.57 0.60 -19.99
N LEU A 21 -29.91 1.18 -18.98
CA LEU A 21 -28.46 1.01 -18.77
C LEU A 21 -28.10 0.47 -17.38
N VAL A 22 -29.10 0.01 -16.61
CA VAL A 22 -28.92 -0.87 -15.44
C VAL A 22 -28.67 -2.29 -15.96
N ASP A 23 -27.43 -2.51 -16.41
CA ASP A 23 -26.78 -3.79 -16.72
C ASP A 23 -25.35 -3.58 -17.29
N ALA A 24 -24.87 -2.33 -17.37
CA ALA A 24 -23.45 -2.08 -17.17
C ALA A 24 -23.19 -2.18 -15.66
N GLN A 25 -22.67 -3.31 -15.19
CA GLN A 25 -22.14 -3.38 -13.83
C GLN A 25 -21.01 -2.36 -13.72
N SER A 26 -21.20 -1.40 -12.82
CA SER A 26 -20.08 -0.64 -12.25
C SER A 26 -19.21 -1.65 -11.51
N THR A 27 -18.13 -2.12 -12.13
CA THR A 27 -17.05 -2.81 -11.44
C THR A 27 -16.21 -1.77 -10.68
N THR A 28 -16.87 -1.06 -9.77
CA THR A 28 -16.25 -0.60 -8.54
C THR A 28 -15.80 -1.86 -7.83
N GLU A 29 -14.54 -2.26 -8.05
CA GLU A 29 -13.85 -3.23 -7.21
C GLU A 29 -13.81 -2.63 -5.81
N PHE A 30 -14.80 -3.00 -4.98
CA PHE A 30 -14.87 -2.62 -3.58
C PHE A 30 -13.54 -3.02 -2.96
N THR A 31 -12.73 -2.05 -2.53
CA THR A 31 -11.35 -2.30 -2.12
C THR A 31 -11.35 -3.07 -0.81
N ARG A 32 -11.45 -4.39 -0.91
CA ARG A 32 -11.65 -5.34 0.20
C ARG A 32 -10.63 -5.04 1.33
N SER A 33 -11.06 -5.12 2.58
CA SER A 33 -10.18 -4.85 3.74
C SER A 33 -9.32 -6.05 4.07
N ASP A 34 -8.03 -5.82 4.38
CA ASP A 34 -7.12 -6.84 4.91
C ASP A 34 -7.50 -7.27 6.34
N ALA A 35 -8.11 -6.35 7.10
CA ALA A 35 -8.76 -6.56 8.38
C ALA A 35 -10.21 -6.02 8.29
N PRO A 36 -11.17 -6.83 7.79
CA PRO A 36 -12.58 -6.45 7.78
C PRO A 36 -13.16 -6.56 9.20
N PRO A 37 -14.14 -5.70 9.58
CA PRO A 37 -14.72 -5.73 10.92
C PRO A 37 -15.49 -7.04 11.18
N PRO A 38 -15.68 -7.45 12.45
CA PRO A 38 -16.19 -8.77 12.84
C PRO A 38 -17.49 -9.21 12.16
N GLU A 39 -18.39 -8.26 11.87
CA GLU A 39 -19.67 -8.47 11.20
C GLU A 39 -19.56 -8.73 9.70
N LEU A 40 -18.51 -8.22 9.04
CA LEU A 40 -18.24 -8.44 7.61
C LEU A 40 -17.23 -9.56 7.37
N TYR A 41 -16.36 -9.84 8.35
CA TYR A 41 -15.38 -10.93 8.28
C TYR A 41 -16.06 -12.28 8.00
N LEU A 42 -15.64 -12.95 6.92
CA LEU A 42 -16.01 -14.33 6.64
C LEU A 42 -14.91 -15.30 7.05
N ARG A 43 -13.71 -15.21 6.47
CA ARG A 43 -12.62 -16.17 6.74
C ARG A 43 -11.25 -15.59 6.36
N ARG A 44 -10.19 -15.97 7.08
CA ARG A 44 -8.78 -15.80 6.70
C ARG A 44 -8.17 -17.19 6.51
N GLY A 45 -7.29 -17.37 5.54
CA GLY A 45 -6.62 -18.65 5.29
C GLY A 45 -5.17 -18.46 4.82
N ALA A 46 -4.32 -19.46 5.05
CA ALA A 46 -2.90 -19.47 4.69
C ALA A 46 -2.00 -18.37 5.31
N ALA A 47 -2.55 -17.46 6.12
CA ALA A 47 -1.79 -16.47 6.88
C ALA A 47 -0.89 -17.12 7.94
N ARG A 48 0.24 -16.46 8.24
CA ARG A 48 1.17 -16.84 9.31
C ARG A 48 1.07 -15.91 10.50
N VAL A 49 1.52 -16.38 11.66
CA VAL A 49 1.57 -15.58 12.89
C VAL A 49 2.90 -15.71 13.61
N THR A 50 3.26 -14.67 14.35
CA THR A 50 4.38 -14.68 15.30
C THR A 50 4.05 -13.73 16.47
N VAL A 51 4.76 -13.87 17.59
CA VAL A 51 4.74 -12.93 18.72
C VAL A 51 6.15 -12.38 18.91
N LEU A 52 6.23 -11.06 19.07
CA LEU A 52 7.47 -10.29 19.12
C LEU A 52 7.22 -9.04 19.96
N GLY A 53 7.85 -8.98 21.15
CA GLY A 53 7.46 -8.03 22.19
C GLY A 53 5.98 -8.18 22.58
N ASP A 54 5.35 -7.07 22.95
CA ASP A 54 3.93 -7.01 23.34
C ASP A 54 2.96 -7.05 22.14
N TYR A 55 3.35 -7.65 21.00
CA TYR A 55 2.54 -7.69 19.80
C TYR A 55 2.49 -9.08 19.14
N LEU A 56 1.28 -9.50 18.80
CA LEU A 56 1.04 -10.57 17.82
C LEU A 56 1.05 -9.92 16.43
N TYR A 57 1.80 -10.50 15.50
CA TYR A 57 1.76 -10.16 14.09
C TYR A 57 1.09 -11.28 13.29
N ILE A 58 0.26 -10.91 12.32
CA ILE A 58 -0.40 -11.81 11.37
C ILE A 58 -0.02 -11.34 9.97
N ASP A 59 0.64 -12.17 9.17
CA ASP A 59 1.14 -11.80 7.85
C ASP A 59 0.56 -12.65 6.70
N GLY A 60 0.24 -11.98 5.59
CA GLY A 60 -0.13 -12.61 4.32
C GLY A 60 -1.38 -13.48 4.36
N GLY A 61 -1.42 -14.47 3.48
CA GLY A 61 -2.62 -15.27 3.21
C GLY A 61 -3.71 -14.51 2.46
N GLU A 62 -4.90 -15.11 2.42
CA GLU A 62 -6.10 -14.47 1.88
C GLU A 62 -7.21 -14.27 2.94
N VAL A 63 -8.03 -13.22 2.76
CA VAL A 63 -9.21 -12.91 3.59
C VAL A 63 -10.48 -12.72 2.75
N SER A 64 -11.57 -13.39 3.10
CA SER A 64 -12.91 -13.20 2.53
C SER A 64 -13.80 -12.38 3.48
N GLN A 65 -14.73 -11.62 2.90
CA GLN A 65 -15.65 -10.75 3.63
C GLN A 65 -16.97 -10.53 2.85
N LEU A 66 -17.99 -10.06 3.55
CA LEU A 66 -19.23 -9.53 2.98
C LEU A 66 -19.05 -8.08 2.50
N ASP A 67 -19.93 -7.60 1.63
CA ASP A 67 -20.06 -6.17 1.36
C ASP A 67 -20.69 -5.40 2.53
N LEU A 68 -20.65 -4.06 2.49
CA LEU A 68 -21.21 -3.19 3.53
C LEU A 68 -22.73 -3.35 3.73
N GLU A 69 -23.40 -3.97 2.77
CA GLU A 69 -24.82 -4.31 2.79
C GLU A 69 -25.08 -5.77 3.25
N GLY A 70 -24.04 -6.52 3.65
CA GLY A 70 -24.11 -7.84 4.26
C GLY A 70 -24.15 -9.03 3.30
N ASN A 71 -23.81 -8.85 2.02
CA ASN A 71 -23.95 -9.86 0.97
C ASN A 71 -22.60 -10.50 0.58
N PRO A 72 -22.59 -11.77 0.10
CA PRO A 72 -21.39 -12.37 -0.47
C PRO A 72 -20.91 -11.63 -1.72
N ILE A 73 -19.64 -11.21 -1.71
CA ILE A 73 -18.99 -10.50 -2.81
C ILE A 73 -18.71 -11.49 -3.96
N LYS A 74 -19.04 -11.13 -5.21
CA LYS A 74 -19.24 -12.10 -6.32
C LYS A 74 -18.15 -12.17 -7.38
N ASP A 75 -17.28 -11.16 -7.43
CA ASP A 75 -16.19 -11.04 -8.41
C ASP A 75 -14.97 -11.91 -8.06
N ARG A 76 -14.77 -12.21 -6.77
CA ARG A 76 -13.69 -13.08 -6.25
C ARG A 76 -13.98 -13.51 -4.81
N ASP A 77 -13.86 -14.80 -4.52
CA ASP A 77 -14.21 -15.40 -3.22
C ASP A 77 -13.39 -14.92 -2.01
N SER A 78 -12.12 -14.57 -2.21
CA SER A 78 -11.13 -14.25 -1.16
C SER A 78 -10.19 -13.12 -1.61
N ASN A 79 -9.31 -12.61 -0.73
CA ASN A 79 -8.42 -11.49 -1.04
C ASN A 79 -7.02 -11.68 -0.50
N ALA A 80 -6.04 -11.69 -1.39
CA ALA A 80 -4.63 -11.56 -1.06
C ALA A 80 -4.37 -10.34 -0.16
N VAL A 81 -3.91 -10.59 1.07
CA VAL A 81 -3.58 -9.57 2.07
C VAL A 81 -2.32 -8.80 1.61
N ASN A 82 -2.39 -7.46 1.58
CA ASN A 82 -1.25 -6.59 1.24
C ASN A 82 -0.41 -6.18 2.46
N SER A 83 -1.02 -6.23 3.64
CA SER A 83 -0.47 -5.66 4.88
C SER A 83 0.17 -6.71 5.77
N THR A 84 1.01 -6.28 6.72
CA THR A 84 1.16 -6.99 7.99
C THR A 84 0.06 -6.50 8.92
N LEU A 85 -0.58 -7.39 9.65
CA LEU A 85 -1.55 -7.04 10.68
C LEU A 85 -0.92 -7.23 12.06
N SER A 86 -1.33 -6.44 13.04
CA SER A 86 -0.80 -6.48 14.41
C SER A 86 -1.90 -6.35 15.44
N ILE A 87 -1.71 -6.99 16.59
CA ILE A 87 -2.63 -6.94 17.73
C ILE A 87 -1.82 -6.71 19.02
N ASP A 88 -2.23 -5.73 19.81
CA ASP A 88 -1.64 -5.31 21.08
C ASP A 88 -1.91 -6.34 22.19
N LEU A 89 -0.85 -6.99 22.69
CA LEU A 89 -0.91 -7.97 23.77
C LEU A 89 -0.80 -7.33 25.16
N SER A 90 -0.54 -6.03 25.28
CA SER A 90 -0.45 -5.37 26.60
C SER A 90 -1.81 -5.22 27.32
N LYS A 91 -2.93 -5.63 26.70
CA LYS A 91 -4.30 -5.37 27.19
C LYS A 91 -5.28 -6.48 26.82
N SER A 92 -6.35 -6.61 27.60
CA SER A 92 -7.52 -7.43 27.28
C SER A 92 -8.39 -6.79 26.18
N TRP A 93 -8.59 -7.47 25.05
CA TRP A 93 -9.53 -7.09 23.96
C TRP A 93 -10.90 -7.81 24.11
N THR A 94 -11.70 -8.00 23.04
CA THR A 94 -12.66 -9.11 22.79
C THR A 94 -12.45 -9.64 21.34
N ALA A 95 -12.64 -10.92 21.00
CA ALA A 95 -12.53 -11.42 19.62
C ALA A 95 -13.48 -10.66 18.66
N SER A 96 -14.60 -10.19 19.23
CA SER A 96 -15.62 -9.37 18.57
C SER A 96 -15.37 -7.86 18.65
N ASN A 97 -14.31 -7.36 19.30
CA ASN A 97 -13.98 -5.93 19.38
C ASN A 97 -12.50 -5.60 19.14
N VAL A 98 -11.63 -6.61 19.04
CA VAL A 98 -10.18 -6.42 18.94
C VAL A 98 -9.85 -5.58 17.72
N SER A 99 -9.16 -4.48 17.98
CA SER A 99 -8.66 -3.59 16.95
C SER A 99 -7.41 -4.19 16.33
N ILE A 100 -7.57 -4.81 15.17
CA ILE A 100 -6.45 -5.35 14.38
C ILE A 100 -5.81 -4.19 13.62
N ARG A 101 -4.65 -3.71 14.08
CA ARG A 101 -3.91 -2.62 13.43
C ARG A 101 -3.30 -3.10 12.12
N VAL A 102 -3.66 -2.43 11.04
CA VAL A 102 -3.08 -2.61 9.71
C VAL A 102 -1.73 -1.88 9.63
N ILE A 103 -0.69 -2.56 9.14
CA ILE A 103 0.64 -2.01 8.88
C ILE A 103 0.96 -2.26 7.40
N GLU A 104 1.17 -1.19 6.64
CA GLU A 104 1.55 -1.28 5.23
C GLU A 104 2.96 -1.89 5.08
N LYS A 105 3.14 -2.73 4.06
CA LYS A 105 4.43 -3.34 3.70
C LYS A 105 4.64 -3.29 2.19
N ALA A 106 5.90 -3.16 1.77
CA ALA A 106 6.29 -3.25 0.37
C ALA A 106 6.50 -4.70 -0.12
N ALA A 107 6.47 -5.69 0.78
CA ALA A 107 6.72 -7.09 0.44
C ALA A 107 5.52 -7.73 -0.31
N PRO A 108 5.77 -8.69 -1.23
CA PRO A 108 4.72 -9.30 -2.03
C PRO A 108 3.59 -9.94 -1.22
N LYS A 109 2.40 -9.97 -1.83
CA LYS A 109 1.27 -10.78 -1.35
C LYS A 109 1.60 -12.26 -1.53
N MET A 110 1.69 -13.00 -0.42
CA MET A 110 2.05 -14.41 -0.40
C MET A 110 1.15 -15.20 0.57
N ASP A 111 0.85 -16.43 0.20
CA ASP A 111 0.11 -17.43 0.97
C ASP A 111 1.07 -18.50 1.53
N GLY A 112 0.89 -18.89 2.79
CA GLY A 112 1.57 -20.06 3.37
C GLY A 112 3.09 -19.94 3.43
N GLN A 113 3.60 -18.70 3.44
CA GLN A 113 5.00 -18.32 3.62
C GLN A 113 5.54 -18.84 4.97
N VAL A 114 6.85 -18.66 5.22
CA VAL A 114 7.44 -18.83 6.55
C VAL A 114 7.61 -17.46 7.20
N ILE A 115 7.50 -17.41 8.53
CA ILE A 115 7.96 -16.27 9.33
C ILE A 115 9.22 -16.70 10.07
N TRP A 116 10.22 -15.84 10.08
CA TRP A 116 11.47 -15.99 10.81
C TRP A 116 11.59 -14.85 11.82
N LYS A 117 11.57 -15.13 13.13
CA LYS A 117 11.62 -14.07 14.16
C LYS A 117 13.02 -13.93 14.75
N HIS A 118 13.40 -12.71 15.12
CA HIS A 118 14.64 -12.45 15.85
C HIS A 118 14.38 -11.48 17.00
N GLU A 119 14.23 -12.04 18.20
CA GLU A 119 13.86 -11.30 19.41
C GLU A 119 14.88 -10.21 19.74
N GLY A 120 16.19 -10.54 19.70
CA GLY A 120 17.28 -9.59 19.95
C GLY A 120 17.50 -8.51 18.87
N MET A 121 16.62 -8.43 17.86
CA MET A 121 16.59 -7.33 16.88
C MET A 121 15.19 -6.68 16.80
N GLU A 122 14.21 -7.13 17.59
CA GLU A 122 12.80 -6.69 17.51
C GLU A 122 12.24 -6.72 16.07
N THR A 123 12.62 -7.75 15.28
CA THR A 123 12.19 -7.90 13.88
C THR A 123 11.76 -9.32 13.53
N PHE A 124 11.04 -9.45 12.42
CA PHE A 124 10.83 -10.72 11.74
C PHE A 124 10.93 -10.55 10.22
N PHE A 125 11.29 -11.63 9.52
CA PHE A 125 11.39 -11.71 8.06
C PHE A 125 10.34 -12.70 7.52
N VAL A 126 10.01 -12.58 6.23
CA VAL A 126 9.05 -13.45 5.54
C VAL A 126 9.67 -14.01 4.26
N TRP A 127 9.50 -15.32 4.03
CA TRP A 127 10.13 -16.02 2.90
C TRP A 127 9.28 -17.17 2.35
N GLY A 128 9.55 -17.59 1.12
CA GLY A 128 8.89 -18.74 0.50
C GLY A 128 7.37 -18.55 0.36
N GLY A 129 6.62 -19.63 0.52
CA GLY A 129 5.17 -19.63 0.28
C GLY A 129 4.82 -19.64 -1.21
N HIS A 130 3.56 -19.37 -1.53
CA HIS A 130 3.06 -19.30 -2.89
C HIS A 130 2.30 -18.01 -3.18
N LYS A 131 2.11 -17.71 -4.46
CA LYS A 131 1.29 -16.59 -4.90
C LYS A 131 -0.19 -16.88 -4.64
N PRO A 132 -0.98 -15.88 -4.22
CA PRO A 132 -2.40 -16.02 -3.95
C PRO A 132 -3.18 -16.29 -5.25
N TYR A 133 -4.46 -16.63 -5.12
CA TYR A 133 -5.36 -16.87 -6.24
C TYR A 133 -5.32 -15.71 -7.24
N GLY A 134 -5.24 -16.00 -8.54
CA GLY A 134 -5.17 -14.99 -9.60
C GLY A 134 -3.90 -14.11 -9.63
N GLY A 135 -2.89 -14.36 -8.79
CA GLY A 135 -1.60 -13.68 -8.87
C GLY A 135 -0.83 -13.99 -10.16
N LYS A 136 -0.08 -13.02 -10.69
CA LYS A 136 0.79 -13.25 -11.85
C LYS A 136 2.00 -14.09 -11.46
N VAL A 137 2.44 -14.98 -12.34
CA VAL A 137 3.67 -15.76 -12.15
C VAL A 137 4.87 -15.00 -12.73
N ASP A 138 5.16 -13.85 -12.13
CA ASP A 138 6.43 -13.13 -12.27
C ASP A 138 7.63 -14.06 -11.98
N ALA A 139 8.79 -13.72 -12.54
CA ALA A 139 10.07 -14.41 -12.35
C ALA A 139 10.44 -14.58 -10.86
N PRO A 140 11.41 -15.46 -10.50
CA PRO A 140 11.89 -15.62 -9.13
C PRO A 140 12.75 -14.42 -8.68
N GLU A 141 12.16 -13.23 -8.63
CA GLU A 141 12.74 -12.03 -8.03
C GLU A 141 13.06 -12.26 -6.55
N SER A 142 14.25 -11.87 -6.14
CA SER A 142 14.73 -11.99 -4.77
C SER A 142 14.16 -10.87 -3.91
N TRP A 143 13.18 -11.18 -3.06
CA TRP A 143 12.84 -10.29 -1.95
C TRP A 143 13.78 -10.62 -0.79
N LYS A 144 15.04 -10.19 -1.00
CA LYS A 144 16.25 -10.44 -0.20
C LYS A 144 16.46 -11.87 0.32
N PHE A 145 16.71 -12.82 -0.59
CA PHE A 145 17.94 -13.66 -0.54
C PHE A 145 18.15 -14.48 -1.83
N GLU A 146 19.41 -14.73 -2.20
CA GLU A 146 19.84 -15.56 -3.34
C GLU A 146 19.89 -17.06 -3.01
N ALA A 147 18.78 -17.78 -3.18
CA ALA A 147 18.83 -19.25 -3.21
C ALA A 147 19.58 -19.75 -4.46
N ASP A 148 20.28 -20.88 -4.32
CA ASP A 148 21.26 -21.50 -5.25
C ASP A 148 20.72 -22.00 -6.62
N GLY A 149 19.65 -21.39 -7.12
CA GLY A 149 18.87 -21.87 -8.28
C GLY A 149 17.72 -22.79 -7.90
N GLN A 150 17.66 -23.29 -6.65
CA GLN A 150 16.52 -24.07 -6.16
C GLN A 150 15.42 -23.13 -5.64
N GLY A 151 14.37 -22.97 -6.44
CA GLY A 151 13.34 -21.93 -6.29
C GLY A 151 12.46 -22.00 -5.03
N ARG A 152 11.59 -21.00 -4.89
CA ARG A 152 10.70 -20.81 -3.72
C ARG A 152 9.89 -22.08 -3.41
N ARG A 153 9.90 -22.49 -2.13
CA ARG A 153 9.15 -23.65 -1.60
C ARG A 153 7.97 -23.19 -0.71
N ARG A 154 6.84 -23.90 -0.79
CA ARG A 154 5.64 -23.75 0.07
C ARG A 154 5.48 -24.97 0.99
N GLU A 155 4.74 -24.79 2.09
CA GLU A 155 4.29 -25.88 2.97
C GLU A 155 5.39 -26.79 3.57
N GLY A 156 6.65 -26.35 3.62
CA GLY A 156 7.64 -26.97 4.50
C GLY A 156 7.32 -26.70 5.98
N ALA A 157 7.77 -27.57 6.88
CA ALA A 157 7.81 -27.22 8.30
C ALA A 157 8.92 -26.18 8.52
N TYR A 158 8.73 -25.21 9.41
CA TYR A 158 9.71 -24.15 9.66
C TYR A 158 9.76 -23.75 11.13
N VAL A 159 10.90 -23.25 11.58
CA VAL A 159 11.11 -22.78 12.96
C VAL A 159 12.29 -21.79 13.03
N SER A 160 12.25 -20.88 14.00
CA SER A 160 13.38 -20.02 14.40
C SER A 160 13.98 -20.52 15.71
N THR A 161 15.31 -20.62 15.77
CA THR A 161 16.12 -20.64 17.01
C THR A 161 16.64 -19.22 17.29
N PRO A 162 17.38 -18.95 18.38
CA PRO A 162 17.87 -17.60 18.68
C PRO A 162 18.75 -16.96 17.59
N ASP A 163 19.57 -17.77 16.89
CA ASP A 163 20.55 -17.31 15.89
C ASP A 163 20.21 -17.71 14.44
N ALA A 164 19.30 -18.67 14.23
CA ALA A 164 19.08 -19.26 12.91
C ALA A 164 17.67 -19.81 12.68
N ASP A 165 17.21 -19.73 11.44
CA ASP A 165 15.97 -20.34 10.97
C ASP A 165 16.23 -21.64 10.22
N PHE A 166 15.25 -22.54 10.26
CA PHE A 166 15.29 -23.83 9.59
C PHE A 166 13.97 -24.09 8.86
N VAL A 167 14.05 -24.64 7.64
CA VAL A 167 12.92 -25.10 6.84
C VAL A 167 13.17 -26.55 6.39
N PHE A 168 12.24 -27.44 6.70
CA PHE A 168 12.33 -28.88 6.46
C PHE A 168 11.37 -29.28 5.32
N GLY A 169 11.92 -29.83 4.24
CA GLY A 169 11.15 -30.29 3.08
C GLY A 169 10.41 -29.15 2.34
N GLY A 170 9.12 -29.34 2.08
CA GLY A 170 8.26 -28.47 1.27
C GLY A 170 8.06 -28.94 -0.17
N ILE A 171 7.29 -28.16 -0.94
CA ILE A 171 6.98 -28.42 -2.36
C ILE A 171 7.13 -27.14 -3.18
N ALA A 172 7.52 -27.25 -4.45
CA ALA A 172 7.50 -26.18 -5.45
C ALA A 172 6.40 -26.48 -6.48
N THR A 173 5.78 -25.44 -7.05
CA THR A 173 4.70 -25.56 -8.05
C THR A 173 4.66 -24.31 -8.94
N GLY A 174 3.83 -24.32 -9.98
CA GLY A 174 3.51 -23.13 -10.79
C GLY A 174 2.85 -21.96 -10.04
N TRP A 175 2.66 -22.08 -8.71
CA TRP A 175 2.27 -20.98 -7.82
C TRP A 175 3.46 -20.45 -6.98
N THR A 176 4.61 -21.12 -6.98
CA THR A 176 5.85 -20.68 -6.29
C THR A 176 6.96 -20.27 -7.27
N ASN A 177 7.01 -20.88 -8.46
CA ASN A 177 7.90 -20.52 -9.56
C ASN A 177 7.14 -20.59 -10.91
N ALA A 178 7.84 -20.39 -12.04
CA ALA A 178 7.25 -20.43 -13.38
C ALA A 178 7.11 -21.84 -13.98
N ASP A 179 7.45 -22.90 -13.25
CA ASP A 179 7.33 -24.29 -13.72
C ASP A 179 5.93 -24.83 -13.40
N PRO A 180 5.11 -25.24 -14.39
CA PRO A 180 3.79 -25.81 -14.12
C PRO A 180 3.84 -27.16 -13.37
N ALA A 181 4.97 -27.87 -13.34
CA ALA A 181 5.11 -29.13 -12.62
C ALA A 181 5.19 -28.92 -11.09
N SER A 182 4.52 -29.77 -10.32
CA SER A 182 4.66 -29.78 -8.86
C SER A 182 5.80 -30.69 -8.44
N GLN A 183 6.85 -30.13 -7.84
CA GLN A 183 8.07 -30.85 -7.47
C GLN A 183 8.26 -30.84 -5.95
N PRO A 184 8.20 -32.00 -5.25
CA PRO A 184 8.61 -32.12 -3.86
C PRO A 184 10.08 -31.72 -3.67
N VAL A 185 10.35 -30.92 -2.65
CA VAL A 185 11.69 -30.35 -2.38
C VAL A 185 12.30 -31.07 -1.17
N PRO A 186 13.53 -31.60 -1.28
CA PRO A 186 14.20 -32.29 -0.19
C PRO A 186 14.95 -31.34 0.76
N GLY A 187 15.54 -31.95 1.79
CA GLY A 187 16.59 -31.40 2.64
C GLY A 187 16.10 -30.51 3.79
N VAL A 188 17.05 -30.13 4.63
CA VAL A 188 16.90 -28.98 5.53
C VAL A 188 17.56 -27.79 4.85
N LEU A 189 16.92 -26.63 4.90
CA LEU A 189 17.48 -25.37 4.45
C LEU A 189 17.48 -24.42 5.63
N SER A 190 18.65 -23.90 6.00
CA SER A 190 18.81 -23.02 7.17
C SER A 190 19.44 -21.69 6.82
N TYR A 191 19.10 -20.66 7.59
CA TYR A 191 19.67 -19.31 7.50
C TYR A 191 20.15 -18.89 8.87
N ASN A 192 21.45 -18.59 9.02
CA ASN A 192 21.96 -17.97 10.24
C ASN A 192 21.83 -16.44 10.11
N MET A 193 21.05 -15.83 11.00
CA MET A 193 20.78 -14.39 10.96
C MET A 193 21.99 -13.53 11.32
N THR A 194 22.82 -14.03 12.24
CA THR A 194 24.00 -13.35 12.79
C THR A 194 25.12 -13.23 11.73
N THR A 195 25.45 -14.32 11.03
CA THR A 195 26.43 -14.34 9.93
C THR A 195 25.83 -13.97 8.57
N LYS A 196 24.50 -14.03 8.43
CA LYS A 196 23.74 -13.82 7.18
C LYS A 196 24.08 -14.86 6.10
N THR A 197 24.43 -16.08 6.51
CA THR A 197 24.80 -17.19 5.62
C THR A 197 23.76 -18.30 5.63
N TRP A 198 23.47 -18.88 4.46
CA TRP A 198 22.59 -20.03 4.32
C TRP A 198 23.35 -21.35 4.25
N THR A 199 22.71 -22.44 4.72
CA THR A 199 23.18 -23.82 4.52
C THR A 199 22.07 -24.66 3.89
N ASN A 200 22.39 -25.35 2.80
CA ASN A 200 21.51 -26.33 2.16
C ASN A 200 21.98 -27.75 2.53
N GLU A 201 21.22 -28.43 3.37
CA GLU A 201 21.56 -29.73 3.96
C GLU A 201 20.71 -30.82 3.32
N THR A 202 21.00 -31.07 2.04
CA THR A 202 20.40 -32.14 1.23
C THR A 202 21.36 -33.32 1.16
N THR A 203 21.53 -34.03 2.28
CA THR A 203 22.47 -35.18 2.38
C THR A 203 21.90 -36.43 1.68
N PRO A 204 22.58 -37.01 0.69
CA PRO A 204 22.09 -38.22 0.02
C PRO A 204 22.15 -39.44 0.95
N GLY A 205 20.99 -39.98 1.32
CA GLY A 205 20.86 -41.31 1.94
C GLY A 205 20.14 -41.37 3.28
N PHE A 206 20.13 -40.29 4.09
CA PHE A 206 19.31 -40.23 5.31
C PHE A 206 18.99 -38.80 5.75
N SER A 207 17.76 -38.63 6.21
CA SER A 207 17.27 -37.48 6.98
C SER A 207 16.23 -38.01 7.97
N GLY A 208 16.25 -37.58 9.23
CA GLY A 208 15.50 -38.26 10.30
C GLY A 208 13.96 -38.25 10.17
N PHE A 209 13.39 -37.42 9.30
CA PHE A 209 11.93 -37.23 9.20
C PHE A 209 11.24 -37.95 8.03
N SER A 210 11.94 -38.22 6.91
CA SER A 210 11.39 -39.06 5.84
C SER A 210 12.47 -39.69 4.95
N LYS A 211 12.11 -40.77 4.26
CA LYS A 211 12.97 -41.53 3.33
C LYS A 211 13.61 -40.68 2.22
N HIS A 212 12.92 -39.61 1.81
CA HIS A 212 13.30 -38.76 0.68
C HIS A 212 13.60 -37.30 1.10
N ALA A 213 13.80 -37.06 2.40
CA ALA A 213 14.04 -35.73 2.98
C ALA A 213 13.00 -34.66 2.63
N THR A 214 11.78 -35.07 2.28
CA THR A 214 10.68 -34.17 1.91
C THR A 214 9.40 -34.51 2.66
N MET A 215 8.61 -33.47 2.93
CA MET A 215 7.46 -33.45 3.82
C MET A 215 6.63 -32.20 3.49
N VAL A 216 5.30 -32.30 3.48
CA VAL A 216 4.39 -31.20 3.12
C VAL A 216 3.30 -31.03 4.17
N GLY A 217 3.21 -29.83 4.73
CA GLY A 217 2.25 -29.42 5.75
C GLY A 217 2.53 -29.99 7.14
N GLY A 218 3.79 -30.34 7.45
CA GLY A 218 4.24 -30.69 8.80
C GLY A 218 4.53 -29.47 9.68
N GLY A 219 5.00 -29.70 10.90
CA GLY A 219 5.38 -28.68 11.88
C GLY A 219 6.78 -28.89 12.46
N ALA A 220 7.38 -27.81 12.96
CA ALA A 220 8.67 -27.86 13.66
C ALA A 220 8.67 -26.92 14.88
N VAL A 221 9.16 -27.40 16.03
CA VAL A 221 9.20 -26.65 17.31
C VAL A 221 10.61 -26.70 17.88
N TYR A 222 11.15 -25.54 18.24
CA TYR A 222 12.43 -25.43 18.93
C TYR A 222 12.19 -25.45 20.44
N ILE A 223 12.92 -26.33 21.13
CA ILE A 223 12.87 -26.53 22.57
C ILE A 223 14.24 -26.14 23.14
N PRO A 224 14.36 -24.99 23.84
CA PRO A 224 15.63 -24.59 24.46
C PRO A 224 16.00 -25.46 25.67
N THR A 225 15.01 -26.10 26.30
CA THR A 225 15.14 -26.80 27.59
C THR A 225 15.86 -28.15 27.52
N PHE A 226 16.12 -28.74 26.33
CA PHE A 226 16.75 -30.07 26.19
C PHE A 226 17.89 -30.08 25.18
N GLY A 227 18.96 -30.82 25.49
CA GLY A 227 20.23 -30.81 24.74
C GLY A 227 21.05 -29.53 24.95
N ASP A 228 22.35 -29.59 24.67
CA ASP A 228 23.30 -28.48 24.91
C ASP A 228 23.03 -27.24 24.02
N ASN A 229 22.34 -27.44 22.89
CA ASN A 229 22.03 -26.41 21.88
C ASN A 229 20.52 -26.08 21.79
N GLY A 230 19.69 -26.68 22.66
CA GLY A 230 18.27 -26.91 22.38
C GLY A 230 18.05 -27.96 21.27
N LEU A 231 16.80 -28.35 21.05
CA LEU A 231 16.42 -29.35 20.04
C LEU A 231 15.25 -28.87 19.19
N ILE A 232 15.31 -29.12 17.88
CA ILE A 232 14.18 -28.92 16.97
C ILE A 232 13.43 -30.25 16.81
N VAL A 233 12.21 -30.33 17.36
CA VAL A 233 11.26 -31.41 17.06
C VAL A 233 10.62 -31.16 15.70
N VAL A 234 10.55 -32.19 14.86
CA VAL A 234 9.86 -32.17 13.56
C VAL A 234 8.75 -33.23 13.59
N MET A 235 7.53 -32.89 13.16
CA MET A 235 6.36 -33.75 13.31
C MET A 235 5.27 -33.55 12.24
N GLY A 236 4.52 -34.62 11.95
CA GLY A 236 3.34 -34.60 11.07
C GLY A 236 3.63 -34.20 9.62
N GLY A 237 2.57 -34.00 8.82
CA GLY A 237 2.70 -33.75 7.39
C GLY A 237 2.70 -35.03 6.55
N SER A 238 2.48 -34.88 5.24
CA SER A 238 2.52 -36.00 4.29
C SER A 238 3.91 -36.10 3.64
N THR A 239 4.44 -37.31 3.47
CA THR A 239 5.73 -37.55 2.80
C THR A 239 5.52 -37.75 1.29
N TRP A 240 6.58 -37.52 0.52
CA TRP A 240 6.55 -37.61 -0.94
C TRP A 240 7.83 -38.29 -1.45
N THR A 241 7.79 -38.79 -2.67
CA THR A 241 9.02 -39.09 -3.41
C THR A 241 9.55 -37.82 -4.08
N LEU A 242 10.68 -37.89 -4.78
CA LEU A 242 11.18 -36.78 -5.59
C LEU A 242 10.67 -36.79 -7.04
N GLN A 243 9.60 -37.54 -7.35
CA GLN A 243 9.01 -37.60 -8.69
C GLN A 243 8.28 -36.29 -9.04
N PRO A 244 8.56 -35.67 -10.21
CA PRO A 244 7.81 -34.52 -10.70
C PRO A 244 6.33 -34.85 -10.91
N SER A 245 5.45 -33.91 -10.57
CA SER A 245 4.00 -34.02 -10.72
C SER A 245 3.35 -35.21 -10.00
N GLN A 246 3.99 -35.72 -8.92
CA GLN A 246 3.37 -36.68 -8.01
C GLN A 246 2.08 -36.07 -7.41
N SER A 247 0.97 -36.81 -7.48
CA SER A 247 -0.38 -36.33 -7.11
C SER A 247 -0.94 -36.89 -5.80
N ILE A 248 -0.31 -37.94 -5.25
CA ILE A 248 -0.68 -38.64 -4.03
C ILE A 248 0.59 -38.79 -3.16
N PRO A 249 0.56 -38.54 -1.84
CA PRO A 249 1.68 -38.79 -0.94
C PRO A 249 2.25 -40.22 -1.05
N ASP A 250 3.53 -40.42 -0.69
CA ASP A 250 4.10 -41.77 -0.54
C ASP A 250 3.96 -42.33 0.88
N GLY A 251 3.51 -41.50 1.83
CA GLY A 251 3.29 -41.82 3.23
C GLY A 251 2.95 -40.59 4.06
N TRP A 252 3.08 -40.74 5.38
CA TRP A 252 2.86 -39.69 6.38
C TRP A 252 3.94 -39.76 7.45
N MET A 253 4.30 -38.62 8.03
CA MET A 253 5.12 -38.62 9.24
C MET A 253 4.26 -39.01 10.44
N ASP A 254 4.69 -40.04 11.14
CA ASP A 254 4.00 -40.61 12.30
C ASP A 254 4.23 -39.75 13.56
N PHE A 255 3.20 -39.64 14.42
CA PHE A 255 3.32 -39.02 15.74
C PHE A 255 3.75 -40.04 16.82
N GLY A 256 3.64 -41.35 16.52
CA GLY A 256 4.14 -42.46 17.33
C GLY A 256 5.67 -42.50 17.45
N ASN A 257 6.41 -41.89 16.54
CA ASN A 257 7.87 -41.80 16.57
C ASN A 257 8.30 -40.34 16.40
N LEU A 258 8.65 -39.68 17.50
CA LEU A 258 9.05 -38.27 17.48
C LEU A 258 10.48 -38.14 16.95
N THR A 259 10.67 -37.37 15.89
CA THR A 259 11.99 -37.03 15.35
C THR A 259 12.43 -35.68 15.88
N PHE A 260 13.71 -35.55 16.24
CA PHE A 260 14.31 -34.27 16.61
C PHE A 260 15.75 -34.13 16.10
N TYR A 261 16.18 -32.88 15.98
CA TYR A 261 17.39 -32.44 15.29
C TYR A 261 18.14 -31.42 16.15
N ASP A 262 19.45 -31.60 16.32
CA ASP A 262 20.31 -30.61 16.98
C ASP A 262 20.69 -29.52 15.94
N PRO A 263 20.36 -28.23 16.17
CA PRO A 263 20.58 -27.17 15.19
C PRO A 263 22.06 -26.83 14.94
N ILE A 264 22.98 -27.28 15.79
CA ILE A 264 24.41 -26.96 15.74
C ILE A 264 25.25 -28.18 15.37
N SER A 265 25.02 -29.34 16.01
CA SER A 265 25.72 -30.59 15.70
C SER A 265 25.18 -31.28 14.45
N LYS A 266 23.95 -30.94 14.03
CA LYS A 266 23.26 -31.46 12.84
C LYS A 266 22.91 -32.95 12.93
N ASP A 267 22.98 -33.50 14.14
CA ASP A 267 22.58 -34.88 14.44
C ASP A 267 21.05 -35.04 14.40
N TRP A 268 20.63 -36.17 13.85
CA TRP A 268 19.24 -36.62 13.88
C TRP A 268 19.02 -37.69 14.94
N TYR A 269 17.92 -37.54 15.67
CA TYR A 269 17.49 -38.41 16.74
C TYR A 269 16.02 -38.77 16.58
N TRP A 270 15.60 -39.84 17.25
CA TRP A 270 14.19 -40.20 17.36
C TRP A 270 13.89 -40.82 18.72
N GLN A 271 12.64 -40.78 19.15
CA GLN A 271 12.14 -41.48 20.33
C GLN A 271 10.70 -41.96 20.09
N GLN A 272 10.40 -43.21 20.44
CA GLN A 272 9.03 -43.71 20.40
C GLN A 272 8.19 -43.03 21.49
N THR A 273 7.00 -42.58 21.11
CA THR A 273 6.03 -41.95 22.01
C THR A 273 5.00 -42.95 22.54
N THR A 274 4.28 -42.56 23.59
CA THR A 274 3.20 -43.36 24.21
C THR A 274 1.92 -42.54 24.37
N GLY A 275 0.86 -43.14 24.90
CA GLY A 275 -0.43 -42.46 25.13
C GLY A 275 -1.30 -42.38 23.87
N THR A 276 -2.09 -41.30 23.75
CA THR A 276 -3.06 -41.09 22.66
C THR A 276 -2.50 -40.14 21.60
N ALA A 277 -1.60 -40.64 20.75
CA ALA A 277 -0.97 -39.86 19.69
C ALA A 277 -1.98 -39.33 18.64
N PRO A 278 -1.74 -38.14 18.04
CA PRO A 278 -2.53 -37.62 16.93
C PRO A 278 -2.59 -38.57 15.73
N THR A 279 -3.76 -38.68 15.12
CA THR A 279 -3.92 -39.33 13.81
C THR A 279 -3.14 -38.57 12.72
N ALA A 280 -2.58 -39.30 11.74
CA ALA A 280 -1.77 -38.73 10.66
C ALA A 280 -2.47 -37.55 9.95
N ARG A 281 -1.82 -36.38 9.93
CA ARG A 281 -2.42 -35.09 9.56
C ARG A 281 -1.37 -34.11 9.04
N ARG A 282 -1.82 -33.15 8.21
CA ARG A 282 -1.06 -32.00 7.71
C ARG A 282 -1.85 -30.71 7.84
N GLY A 283 -1.18 -29.56 7.83
CA GLY A 283 -1.83 -28.24 7.91
C GLY A 283 -2.58 -28.00 9.23
N PHE A 284 -2.15 -28.67 10.29
CA PHE A 284 -2.49 -28.37 11.69
C PHE A 284 -1.70 -27.15 12.16
N CYS A 285 -2.12 -26.54 13.27
CA CYS A 285 -1.24 -25.64 14.01
C CYS A 285 -0.65 -26.33 15.24
N TYR A 286 0.38 -25.73 15.80
CA TYR A 286 1.06 -26.20 16.99
C TYR A 286 1.69 -25.03 17.74
N VAL A 287 1.93 -25.23 19.03
CA VAL A 287 2.71 -24.32 19.89
C VAL A 287 3.48 -25.15 20.93
N GLY A 288 4.54 -24.60 21.50
CA GLY A 288 5.26 -25.21 22.63
C GLY A 288 5.29 -24.27 23.83
N ALA A 289 5.18 -24.84 25.04
CA ALA A 289 5.26 -24.13 26.31
C ALA A 289 6.28 -24.82 27.24
N GLU A 290 7.05 -24.05 27.99
CA GLU A 290 7.93 -24.59 29.04
C GLU A 290 7.14 -24.73 30.35
N GLY A 291 7.04 -25.95 30.86
CA GLY A 291 6.41 -26.26 32.14
C GLY A 291 7.36 -26.12 33.32
N LYS A 292 6.82 -26.25 34.53
CA LYS A 292 7.61 -26.15 35.76
C LYS A 292 8.42 -27.43 35.97
N ASN A 293 9.59 -27.29 36.60
CA ASN A 293 10.55 -28.37 36.85
C ASN A 293 11.21 -28.97 35.58
N GLY A 294 11.29 -28.20 34.48
CA GLY A 294 12.01 -28.62 33.27
C GLY A 294 11.22 -29.54 32.34
N THR A 295 9.89 -29.53 32.43
CA THR A 295 9.04 -30.15 31.40
C THR A 295 8.85 -29.19 30.21
N TYR A 296 8.47 -29.74 29.07
CA TYR A 296 8.06 -28.94 27.91
C TYR A 296 6.87 -29.63 27.23
N GLU A 297 5.84 -28.84 26.92
CA GLU A 297 4.55 -29.32 26.45
C GLU A 297 4.27 -28.78 25.04
N ILE A 298 4.20 -29.67 24.04
CA ILE A 298 3.85 -29.32 22.66
C ILE A 298 2.38 -29.59 22.42
N PHE A 299 1.64 -28.53 22.11
CA PHE A 299 0.23 -28.57 21.74
C PHE A 299 0.10 -28.69 20.22
N VAL A 300 -0.78 -29.57 19.75
CA VAL A 300 -1.15 -29.76 18.34
C VAL A 300 -2.66 -29.62 18.21
N PHE A 301 -3.15 -28.81 17.27
CA PHE A 301 -4.57 -28.54 17.05
C PHE A 301 -4.98 -28.68 15.58
N GLY A 302 -6.03 -29.48 15.36
CA GLY A 302 -6.73 -29.60 14.08
C GLY A 302 -5.89 -30.17 12.94
N GLY A 303 -6.05 -29.62 11.74
CA GLY A 303 -5.40 -30.08 10.50
C GLY A 303 -6.30 -30.94 9.62
N THR A 304 -5.71 -31.66 8.65
CA THR A 304 -6.44 -32.49 7.69
C THR A 304 -5.65 -33.73 7.28
N ASN A 305 -6.35 -34.81 6.93
CA ASN A 305 -5.80 -35.96 6.23
C ASN A 305 -6.43 -35.99 4.82
N SER A 306 -5.61 -36.00 3.77
CA SER A 306 -6.09 -35.99 2.38
C SER A 306 -6.74 -37.30 1.95
N ASP A 307 -6.30 -38.41 2.54
CA ASP A 307 -6.55 -39.76 2.05
C ASP A 307 -7.87 -40.28 2.63
N THR A 308 -8.20 -39.86 3.85
CA THR A 308 -9.53 -40.03 4.47
C THR A 308 -10.48 -38.85 4.22
N GLY A 309 -10.01 -37.81 3.52
CA GLY A 309 -10.75 -36.54 3.32
C GLY A 309 -11.11 -35.78 4.62
N SER A 310 -10.56 -36.19 5.77
CA SER A 310 -10.95 -35.68 7.08
C SER A 310 -10.31 -34.32 7.38
N SER A 311 -11.02 -33.45 8.08
CA SER A 311 -10.46 -32.27 8.75
C SER A 311 -10.80 -32.37 10.23
N PHE A 312 -9.87 -31.97 11.09
CA PHE A 312 -9.90 -32.23 12.53
C PHE A 312 -9.98 -30.93 13.33
N ASP A 313 -10.36 -31.04 14.60
CA ASP A 313 -10.22 -29.99 15.62
C ASP A 313 -9.70 -30.51 16.97
N ASP A 314 -9.53 -31.82 17.12
CA ASP A 314 -8.92 -32.40 18.32
C ASP A 314 -7.58 -31.73 18.68
N VAL A 315 -7.41 -31.48 19.98
CA VAL A 315 -6.21 -30.91 20.59
C VAL A 315 -5.47 -32.02 21.30
N TYR A 316 -4.16 -32.09 21.09
CA TYR A 316 -3.27 -33.06 21.73
C TYR A 316 -2.11 -32.33 22.39
N VAL A 317 -1.62 -32.87 23.51
CA VAL A 317 -0.45 -32.37 24.23
C VAL A 317 0.59 -33.48 24.32
N LEU A 318 1.76 -33.27 23.73
CA LEU A 318 2.95 -34.10 23.95
C LEU A 318 3.70 -33.54 25.15
N SER A 319 3.92 -34.37 26.17
CA SER A 319 4.65 -34.00 27.38
C SER A 319 6.08 -34.53 27.32
N LEU A 320 7.06 -33.64 27.41
CA LEU A 320 8.48 -33.95 27.47
C LEU A 320 9.03 -33.61 28.88
N PRO A 321 9.97 -34.39 29.44
CA PRO A 321 10.69 -35.50 28.83
C PRO A 321 9.92 -36.84 28.78
N GLY A 322 8.64 -36.88 29.13
CA GLY A 322 7.82 -38.12 29.16
C GLY A 322 7.58 -38.84 27.82
N PHE A 323 7.68 -38.14 26.68
CA PHE A 323 7.27 -38.60 25.35
C PHE A 323 5.83 -39.18 25.29
N VAL A 324 4.94 -38.68 26.14
CA VAL A 324 3.54 -39.13 26.23
C VAL A 324 2.61 -38.12 25.58
N TRP A 325 1.78 -38.60 24.66
CA TRP A 325 0.68 -37.85 24.07
C TRP A 325 -0.58 -37.99 24.92
N THR A 326 -1.23 -36.87 25.23
CA THR A 326 -2.56 -36.81 25.84
C THR A 326 -3.50 -36.02 24.94
N GLN A 327 -4.54 -36.68 24.43
CA GLN A 327 -5.67 -36.00 23.80
C GLN A 327 -6.46 -35.20 24.86
N VAL A 328 -6.75 -33.93 24.57
CA VAL A 328 -7.57 -33.07 25.43
C VAL A 328 -9.03 -33.55 25.40
N PRO A 329 -9.66 -33.83 26.56
CA PRO A 329 -11.03 -34.32 26.63
C PRO A 329 -12.04 -33.17 26.43
N TYR A 330 -12.35 -32.83 25.19
CA TYR A 330 -13.38 -31.82 24.86
C TYR A 330 -14.28 -32.26 23.68
N GLU A 331 -15.45 -31.62 23.56
CA GLU A 331 -16.44 -31.91 22.51
C GLU A 331 -16.10 -31.20 21.17
N SER A 332 -15.76 -31.99 20.15
CA SER A 332 -15.48 -31.54 18.77
C SER A 332 -16.61 -30.68 18.19
N LYS A 333 -16.25 -29.50 17.66
CA LYS A 333 -17.14 -28.43 17.21
C LYS A 333 -16.64 -27.64 15.99
N ILE A 334 -15.33 -27.48 15.79
CA ILE A 334 -14.77 -26.46 14.87
C ILE A 334 -13.58 -27.03 14.08
N THR A 335 -13.82 -27.99 13.19
CA THR A 335 -12.79 -28.56 12.29
C THR A 335 -12.04 -27.46 11.55
N ARG A 336 -10.70 -27.46 11.60
CA ARG A 336 -9.88 -26.34 11.11
C ARG A 336 -8.52 -26.79 10.58
N ARG A 337 -8.21 -26.42 9.32
CA ARG A 337 -6.93 -26.68 8.64
C ARG A 337 -6.37 -25.42 7.99
N SER A 338 -5.07 -25.43 7.69
CA SER A 338 -4.35 -24.33 7.04
C SER A 338 -4.47 -23.00 7.81
N HIS A 339 -4.37 -23.12 9.13
CA HIS A 339 -4.33 -22.03 10.11
C HIS A 339 -2.95 -22.01 10.77
N SER A 340 -2.65 -20.93 11.49
CA SER A 340 -1.41 -20.78 12.25
C SER A 340 -1.72 -20.42 13.70
N CYS A 341 -0.85 -20.80 14.64
CA CYS A 341 -1.03 -20.52 16.07
C CYS A 341 0.23 -19.93 16.70
N ALA A 342 0.06 -19.24 17.82
CA ALA A 342 1.14 -18.73 18.65
C ALA A 342 0.80 -18.87 20.14
N VAL A 343 1.85 -18.98 20.97
CA VAL A 343 1.71 -18.73 22.42
C VAL A 343 1.53 -17.23 22.60
N VAL A 344 0.31 -16.85 22.93
CA VAL A 344 -0.10 -15.49 23.26
C VAL A 344 -0.08 -15.33 24.77
N GLY A 345 1.13 -15.37 25.30
CA GLY A 345 1.37 -15.07 26.70
C GLY A 345 1.38 -16.25 27.66
N ARG A 346 1.33 -15.93 28.96
CA ARG A 346 1.80 -16.78 30.06
C ARG A 346 1.29 -18.20 29.99
N ARG A 347 0.05 -18.47 29.53
CA ARG A 347 -0.50 -19.84 29.46
C ARG A 347 -1.43 -20.13 28.27
N GLN A 348 -1.39 -19.34 27.19
CA GLN A 348 -2.51 -19.27 26.25
C GLN A 348 -2.09 -19.47 24.78
N MET A 349 -2.87 -20.27 24.03
CA MET A 349 -2.70 -20.46 22.59
C MET A 349 -3.79 -19.70 21.82
N LEU A 350 -3.40 -18.96 20.80
CA LEU A 350 -4.31 -18.36 19.82
C LEU A 350 -4.19 -19.10 18.50
N SER A 351 -5.32 -19.53 17.95
CA SER A 351 -5.48 -19.95 16.56
C SER A 351 -5.98 -18.80 15.70
N VAL A 352 -5.30 -18.52 14.59
CA VAL A 352 -5.67 -17.48 13.62
C VAL A 352 -6.03 -18.08 12.26
N GLY A 353 -7.25 -17.77 11.80
CA GLY A 353 -7.75 -18.15 10.47
C GLY A 353 -7.97 -19.66 10.30
N GLY A 354 -7.96 -20.12 9.05
CA GLY A 354 -8.18 -21.51 8.66
C GLY A 354 -9.51 -21.77 7.97
N THR A 355 -9.61 -22.95 7.35
CA THR A 355 -10.84 -23.46 6.71
C THR A 355 -11.31 -24.75 7.37
N ASP A 356 -12.61 -24.99 7.37
CA ASP A 356 -13.24 -26.27 7.75
C ASP A 356 -13.11 -27.35 6.67
N GLY A 357 -12.61 -26.98 5.48
CA GLY A 357 -12.53 -27.84 4.32
C GLY A 357 -13.87 -28.12 3.62
N LYS A 358 -14.97 -27.47 4.04
CA LYS A 358 -16.33 -27.72 3.55
C LYS A 358 -17.04 -26.46 3.06
N ALA A 359 -17.07 -25.39 3.85
CA ALA A 359 -17.83 -24.18 3.56
C ALA A 359 -17.06 -23.16 2.68
N GLY A 360 -15.80 -23.47 2.34
CA GLY A 360 -14.96 -22.65 1.47
C GLY A 360 -14.68 -21.25 2.04
N TRP A 361 -14.54 -20.28 1.15
CA TRP A 361 -14.31 -18.86 1.51
C TRP A 361 -15.58 -18.09 1.85
N LEU A 362 -16.72 -18.47 1.27
CA LEU A 362 -18.01 -17.80 1.50
C LEU A 362 -18.65 -18.21 2.85
N GLY A 363 -18.28 -19.37 3.39
CA GLY A 363 -18.71 -19.83 4.70
C GLY A 363 -18.02 -19.07 5.83
N ARG A 364 -18.79 -18.29 6.59
CA ARG A 364 -18.33 -17.54 7.76
C ARG A 364 -17.65 -18.46 8.80
N ASP A 365 -16.59 -17.97 9.41
CA ASP A 365 -15.92 -18.60 10.54
C ASP A 365 -16.81 -18.55 11.79
N MET A 366 -16.73 -19.58 12.63
CA MET A 366 -17.43 -19.61 13.93
C MET A 366 -16.68 -18.82 15.01
N TRP A 367 -15.41 -18.49 14.78
CA TRP A 367 -14.67 -17.54 15.62
C TRP A 367 -14.67 -16.13 15.03
N PRO A 368 -15.11 -15.10 15.77
CA PRO A 368 -15.03 -13.71 15.35
C PRO A 368 -13.61 -13.34 14.90
N GLN A 369 -13.50 -12.66 13.76
CA GLN A 369 -12.22 -12.30 13.10
C GLN A 369 -11.27 -13.49 12.83
N GLY A 370 -11.73 -14.74 13.00
CA GLY A 370 -10.93 -15.96 12.89
C GLY A 370 -10.04 -16.26 14.08
N LEU A 371 -10.32 -15.66 15.25
CA LEU A 371 -9.48 -15.73 16.44
C LEU A 371 -10.12 -16.65 17.50
N GLY A 372 -9.51 -17.81 17.74
CA GLY A 372 -9.96 -18.77 18.75
C GLY A 372 -8.89 -19.07 19.77
N LEU A 373 -9.27 -19.12 21.05
CA LEU A 373 -8.32 -19.13 22.15
C LEU A 373 -8.45 -20.39 23.00
N PHE A 374 -7.32 -20.99 23.34
CA PHE A 374 -7.25 -22.16 24.21
C PHE A 374 -6.42 -21.83 25.44
N ASP A 375 -6.95 -22.15 26.64
CA ASP A 375 -6.18 -22.09 27.88
C ASP A 375 -5.33 -23.36 28.00
N MET A 376 -4.01 -23.25 27.90
CA MET A 376 -3.12 -24.41 27.81
C MET A 376 -2.97 -25.15 29.13
N ALA A 377 -3.24 -24.48 30.27
CA ALA A 377 -3.17 -25.08 31.61
C ALA A 377 -4.51 -25.73 32.01
N GLU A 378 -5.63 -25.04 31.75
CA GLU A 378 -6.98 -25.47 32.16
C GLU A 378 -7.77 -26.23 31.07
N TRP A 379 -7.21 -26.32 29.85
CA TRP A 379 -7.68 -27.18 28.75
C TRP A 379 -9.11 -26.91 28.23
N TYR A 380 -9.47 -25.64 28.05
CA TYR A 380 -10.72 -25.27 27.42
C TYR A 380 -10.55 -24.16 26.38
N TRP A 381 -11.42 -24.19 25.36
CA TRP A 381 -11.61 -23.09 24.43
C TRP A 381 -12.46 -22.00 25.07
N LYS A 382 -12.03 -20.75 24.89
CA LYS A 382 -12.75 -19.56 25.32
C LYS A 382 -12.73 -18.50 24.21
N ASP A 383 -13.67 -17.57 24.28
CA ASP A 383 -13.64 -16.25 23.65
C ASP A 383 -12.75 -15.28 24.45
N THR A 384 -12.78 -15.44 25.77
CA THR A 384 -11.91 -14.76 26.73
C THR A 384 -10.48 -15.28 26.73
N TYR A 385 -9.58 -14.44 27.19
CA TYR A 385 -8.36 -14.83 27.86
C TYR A 385 -8.04 -13.75 28.94
N ASP A 386 -6.87 -13.68 29.58
CA ASP A 386 -6.61 -12.70 30.66
C ASP A 386 -5.22 -12.03 30.51
N ALA A 387 -5.15 -10.68 30.51
CA ALA A 387 -3.88 -9.92 30.42
C ALA A 387 -2.92 -10.25 31.55
N GLU A 388 -3.46 -10.48 32.74
CA GLU A 388 -2.71 -10.92 33.92
C GLU A 388 -2.89 -12.41 34.20
N ALA A 389 -3.19 -13.19 33.14
CA ALA A 389 -3.21 -14.65 33.23
C ALA A 389 -1.93 -15.14 33.88
N LYS A 390 -2.08 -16.09 34.81
CA LYS A 390 -0.96 -16.73 35.49
C LYS A 390 -0.01 -17.40 34.51
N ASP A 391 1.24 -17.51 34.94
CA ASP A 391 2.26 -18.40 34.37
C ASP A 391 1.69 -19.74 33.91
N TYR A 392 2.22 -20.28 32.82
CA TYR A 392 1.93 -21.65 32.41
C TYR A 392 2.28 -22.61 33.54
N GLU A 393 1.37 -23.53 33.79
CA GLU A 393 1.58 -24.71 34.60
C GLU A 393 1.08 -25.90 33.79
N THR A 394 1.92 -26.93 33.69
CA THR A 394 1.57 -28.25 33.16
C THR A 394 0.20 -28.68 33.67
N SER A 395 -0.72 -29.08 32.79
CA SER A 395 -2.08 -29.47 33.19
C SER A 395 -2.06 -30.57 34.26
N LYS A 396 -3.00 -30.51 35.21
CA LYS A 396 -3.10 -31.47 36.33
C LYS A 396 -3.12 -32.93 35.87
N THR A 397 -3.69 -33.22 34.70
CA THR A 397 -3.69 -34.56 34.07
C THR A 397 -2.28 -35.08 33.78
N ILE A 398 -1.36 -34.19 33.37
CA ILE A 398 0.03 -34.50 33.08
C ILE A 398 0.87 -34.51 34.37
N GLN A 399 0.62 -33.57 35.30
CA GLN A 399 1.26 -33.60 36.64
C GLN A 399 1.00 -34.95 37.32
N GLU A 400 -0.26 -35.38 37.34
CA GLU A 400 -0.68 -36.68 37.88
C GLU A 400 -0.09 -37.89 37.14
N TRP A 401 0.45 -37.74 35.92
CA TRP A 401 1.15 -38.80 35.21
C TRP A 401 2.63 -38.85 35.62
N TYR A 402 3.29 -37.69 35.71
CA TYR A 402 4.66 -37.58 36.22
C TYR A 402 4.77 -38.05 37.67
N GLU A 403 3.84 -37.66 38.55
CA GLU A 403 3.78 -38.08 39.96
C GLU A 403 3.66 -39.60 40.16
N LYS A 404 3.14 -40.33 39.15
CA LYS A 404 3.00 -41.79 39.19
C LYS A 404 4.24 -42.54 38.68
N GLY A 405 5.34 -41.83 38.38
CA GLY A 405 6.60 -42.42 37.92
C GLY A 405 6.70 -42.61 36.40
N GLY A 406 5.89 -41.91 35.59
CA GLY A 406 5.84 -42.11 34.14
C GLY A 406 7.18 -41.96 33.39
N VAL A 407 8.17 -41.26 33.97
CA VAL A 407 9.54 -41.12 33.42
C VAL A 407 10.32 -42.44 33.53
N ASP A 408 10.09 -43.24 34.57
CA ASP A 408 10.79 -44.51 34.79
C ASP A 408 10.36 -45.61 33.81
N GLU A 409 9.21 -45.43 33.14
CA GLU A 409 8.70 -46.33 32.11
C GLU A 409 9.28 -46.06 30.70
N ILE A 410 10.04 -44.97 30.51
CA ILE A 410 10.55 -44.57 29.19
C ILE A 410 11.58 -45.58 28.65
N LYS A 411 11.25 -46.16 27.50
CA LYS A 411 12.16 -46.99 26.71
C LYS A 411 12.93 -46.12 25.73
N TRP A 412 14.07 -45.62 26.18
CA TRP A 412 14.97 -44.79 25.40
C TRP A 412 15.46 -45.50 24.14
N SER A 413 15.40 -44.81 22.99
CA SER A 413 15.91 -45.31 21.71
C SER A 413 17.43 -45.51 21.70
N SER A 414 18.15 -44.75 22.54
CA SER A 414 19.59 -44.89 22.80
C SER A 414 20.01 -44.12 24.05
N ASP A 415 21.13 -44.52 24.67
CA ASP A 415 21.83 -43.79 25.73
C ASP A 415 22.16 -42.34 25.36
N ARG A 416 22.34 -42.05 24.05
CA ARG A 416 22.61 -40.69 23.56
C ARG A 416 21.36 -39.82 23.66
N VAL A 417 20.19 -40.36 23.33
CA VAL A 417 18.91 -39.65 23.48
C VAL A 417 18.57 -39.44 24.95
N GLN A 418 18.74 -40.44 25.81
CA GLN A 418 18.48 -40.30 27.26
C GLN A 418 19.23 -39.11 27.87
N LYS A 419 20.50 -38.90 27.48
CA LYS A 419 21.34 -37.81 28.01
C LYS A 419 20.85 -36.40 27.65
N LEU A 420 20.13 -36.24 26.52
CA LEU A 420 19.64 -34.92 26.09
C LEU A 420 18.48 -34.40 26.97
N PHE A 421 17.71 -35.29 27.59
CA PHE A 421 16.43 -34.97 28.24
C PHE A 421 16.44 -34.98 29.77
N VAL A 422 17.57 -35.31 30.40
CA VAL A 422 17.65 -35.58 31.86
C VAL A 422 18.42 -34.48 32.63
N ASN A 423 18.86 -33.39 31.97
CA ASN A 423 20.02 -32.62 32.43
C ASN A 423 19.92 -31.07 32.48
N SER A 424 18.76 -30.43 32.23
CA SER A 424 18.66 -28.97 31.99
C SER A 424 17.43 -28.28 32.62
N THR A 425 17.55 -26.98 33.00
CA THR A 425 16.50 -26.14 33.63
C THR A 425 16.75 -24.61 33.50
N ALA A 426 15.85 -23.81 32.89
CA ALA A 426 15.64 -22.33 33.09
C ALA A 426 14.66 -21.67 32.05
N THR A 427 13.36 -21.52 32.35
CA THR A 427 12.59 -20.36 32.89
C THR A 427 12.14 -19.17 32.00
N MET A 428 10.80 -19.07 31.77
CA MET A 428 9.86 -17.90 31.94
C MET A 428 9.47 -16.87 30.82
N ASN A 429 8.30 -17.10 30.20
CA ASN A 429 6.97 -16.37 30.24
C ASN A 429 6.64 -14.88 29.78
N PRO A 430 5.40 -14.60 29.23
CA PRO A 430 4.93 -13.30 28.63
C PRO A 430 3.49 -12.72 29.08
N THR A 431 2.44 -12.59 28.20
CA THR A 431 0.98 -12.13 28.27
C THR A 431 0.60 -10.64 28.04
N GLY A 432 -0.63 -10.24 27.62
CA GLY A 432 -1.95 -10.95 27.46
C GLY A 432 -3.23 -10.30 26.77
N VAL A 433 -4.48 -10.46 27.32
CA VAL A 433 -5.68 -11.07 26.61
C VAL A 433 -7.16 -10.95 27.29
N LEU A 434 -8.41 -11.49 26.93
CA LEU A 434 -9.70 -11.09 26.16
C LEU A 434 -11.16 -11.18 26.87
N ASP A 435 -12.28 -10.66 26.23
CA ASP A 435 -13.81 -10.90 26.16
C ASP A 435 -14.84 -10.47 27.29
N GLY A 436 -16.21 -10.41 27.13
CA GLY A 436 -17.18 -10.88 26.08
C GLY A 436 -18.73 -10.49 26.13
N PRO A 437 -19.71 -11.27 25.53
CA PRO A 437 -21.10 -10.86 25.05
C PRO A 437 -22.36 -11.29 25.92
N THR A 438 -23.71 -11.32 25.60
CA THR A 438 -24.60 -11.46 24.37
C THR A 438 -26.17 -11.21 24.62
N SER A 439 -27.07 -11.13 23.59
CA SER A 439 -28.52 -11.63 23.46
C SER A 439 -29.73 -10.70 23.00
N THR A 440 -30.83 -11.28 22.41
CA THR A 440 -31.99 -10.68 21.62
C THR A 440 -33.37 -11.44 21.89
N PRO A 441 -34.57 -11.42 21.17
CA PRO A 441 -35.12 -10.94 19.82
C PRO A 441 -36.46 -10.08 19.89
N THR A 442 -37.62 -10.07 19.12
CA THR A 442 -38.34 -10.90 18.08
C THR A 442 -39.59 -10.22 17.34
N ALA A 443 -39.98 -10.71 16.12
CA ALA A 443 -41.33 -10.85 15.42
C ALA A 443 -42.34 -9.70 14.99
N GLY A 444 -42.98 -9.76 13.77
CA GLY A 444 -44.22 -8.97 13.44
C GLY A 444 -44.85 -8.65 12.01
N ILE A 445 -44.97 -9.56 11.00
CA ILE A 445 -45.99 -9.66 9.87
C ILE A 445 -46.55 -8.44 9.01
N SER A 446 -46.35 -8.48 7.65
CA SER A 446 -47.19 -8.10 6.42
C SER A 446 -47.90 -6.70 6.25
N SER A 447 -48.41 -6.18 5.10
CA SER A 447 -48.40 -6.46 3.61
C SER A 447 -49.14 -5.35 2.78
N GLY A 448 -48.76 -5.03 1.51
CA GLY A 448 -49.69 -4.41 0.50
C GLY A 448 -49.15 -3.40 -0.58
N GLU A 449 -49.70 -3.46 -1.81
CA GLU A 449 -49.59 -2.52 -2.98
C GLU A 449 -51.04 -2.13 -3.48
N PRO A 450 -51.39 -1.46 -4.62
CA PRO A 450 -50.63 -0.90 -5.79
C PRO A 450 -51.11 0.47 -6.45
N SER A 451 -50.24 1.09 -7.29
CA SER A 451 -50.59 1.87 -8.54
C SER A 451 -51.40 3.22 -8.43
N ARG A 452 -51.56 4.14 -9.43
CA ARG A 452 -50.96 4.46 -10.77
C ARG A 452 -51.34 5.90 -11.24
N THR A 453 -50.68 6.44 -12.29
CA THR A 453 -51.16 7.49 -13.28
C THR A 453 -51.47 8.95 -12.81
N THR A 454 -51.45 10.06 -13.60
CA THR A 454 -50.60 10.65 -14.72
C THR A 454 -51.12 12.09 -15.07
N VAL A 455 -50.43 12.85 -15.98
CA VAL A 455 -50.92 14.07 -16.75
C VAL A 455 -50.89 15.44 -16.01
N SER A 456 -50.57 16.63 -16.60
CA SER A 456 -49.65 17.07 -17.70
C SER A 456 -49.51 18.62 -17.79
N THR A 457 -48.55 19.14 -18.61
CA THR A 457 -48.51 20.51 -19.24
C THR A 457 -48.33 21.76 -18.33
N ALA A 458 -47.77 22.93 -18.73
CA ALA A 458 -47.29 23.48 -20.04
C ALA A 458 -46.16 24.56 -19.80
N VAL A 459 -45.10 24.73 -20.63
CA VAL A 459 -44.95 25.63 -21.85
C VAL A 459 -44.70 27.14 -21.51
N ILE A 460 -43.74 27.93 -22.08
CA ILE A 460 -42.61 27.69 -23.02
C ILE A 460 -41.50 28.81 -22.97
N VAL A 461 -40.22 28.39 -23.11
CA VAL A 461 -38.98 28.96 -23.77
C VAL A 461 -38.64 30.48 -23.80
N GLY A 462 -37.31 30.77 -23.66
CA GLY A 462 -36.68 32.07 -23.97
C GLY A 462 -35.17 32.06 -24.34
N VAL A 463 -34.74 31.23 -25.32
CA VAL A 463 -33.43 31.32 -26.05
C VAL A 463 -32.11 31.26 -25.24
N VAL A 464 -31.74 30.06 -24.76
CA VAL A 464 -30.32 29.62 -24.54
C VAL A 464 -30.05 28.19 -25.06
N VAL A 465 -31.11 27.39 -25.24
CA VAL A 465 -31.09 25.92 -25.38
C VAL A 465 -30.37 25.38 -26.63
N GLY A 466 -30.22 26.18 -27.70
CA GLY A 466 -29.74 25.70 -29.01
C GLY A 466 -28.36 25.05 -29.00
N VAL A 467 -27.40 25.62 -28.26
CA VAL A 467 -26.01 25.09 -28.19
C VAL A 467 -25.96 23.77 -27.43
N VAL A 468 -26.72 23.65 -26.33
CA VAL A 468 -26.77 22.45 -25.49
C VAL A 468 -27.38 21.27 -26.27
N VAL A 469 -28.46 21.49 -27.02
CA VAL A 469 -29.08 20.44 -27.85
C VAL A 469 -28.15 19.99 -28.99
N GLY A 470 -27.40 20.92 -29.60
CA GLY A 470 -26.38 20.57 -30.60
C GLY A 470 -25.29 19.64 -30.04
N ILE A 471 -24.77 19.94 -28.85
CA ILE A 471 -23.76 19.10 -28.17
C ILE A 471 -24.34 17.72 -27.82
N LEU A 472 -25.55 17.66 -27.26
CA LEU A 472 -26.22 16.40 -26.92
C LEU A 472 -26.48 15.52 -28.16
N ALA A 473 -26.84 16.11 -29.30
CA ALA A 473 -27.02 15.39 -30.56
C ALA A 473 -25.70 14.80 -31.09
N VAL A 474 -24.59 15.54 -30.99
CA VAL A 474 -23.26 15.05 -31.37
C VAL A 474 -22.79 13.91 -30.44
N VAL A 475 -23.02 14.03 -29.13
CA VAL A 475 -22.74 12.96 -28.16
C VAL A 475 -23.53 11.69 -28.48
N ALA A 476 -24.83 11.82 -28.78
CA ALA A 476 -25.69 10.69 -29.17
C ALA A 476 -25.24 10.03 -30.48
N ALA A 477 -24.86 10.82 -31.50
CA ALA A 477 -24.35 10.32 -32.77
C ALA A 477 -23.01 9.57 -32.60
N PHE A 478 -22.09 10.12 -31.79
CA PHE A 478 -20.83 9.47 -31.42
C PHE A 478 -21.08 8.14 -30.70
N TRP A 479 -22.03 8.09 -29.77
CA TRP A 479 -22.45 6.86 -29.08
C TRP A 479 -22.99 5.80 -30.05
N TYR A 480 -23.85 6.19 -30.99
CA TYR A 480 -24.42 5.29 -32.00
C TYR A 480 -23.33 4.68 -32.90
N LEU A 481 -22.40 5.50 -33.38
CA LEU A 481 -21.29 5.05 -34.22
C LEU A 481 -20.27 4.19 -33.45
N ARG A 482 -19.99 4.53 -32.18
CA ARG A 482 -19.14 3.71 -31.29
C ARG A 482 -19.77 2.34 -31.01
N LYS A 483 -21.07 2.29 -30.71
CA LYS A 483 -21.84 1.05 -30.51
C LYS A 483 -21.87 0.16 -31.75
N ARG A 484 -21.83 0.75 -32.96
CA ARG A 484 -21.70 0.00 -34.23
C ARG A 484 -20.29 -0.57 -34.44
N ARG A 485 -19.23 0.17 -34.08
CA ARG A 485 -17.83 -0.31 -34.19
C ARG A 485 -17.44 -1.34 -33.12
N GLN A 486 -17.85 -1.17 -31.86
CA GLN A 486 -17.50 -2.10 -30.78
C GLN A 486 -18.06 -3.52 -31.03
N ARG A 487 -19.20 -3.65 -31.73
CA ARG A 487 -19.75 -4.94 -32.19
C ARG A 487 -18.88 -5.69 -33.22
N GLN A 488 -17.80 -5.10 -33.71
CA GLN A 488 -16.83 -5.74 -34.61
C GLN A 488 -15.42 -5.85 -34.01
N ALA A 489 -15.24 -5.51 -32.72
CA ALA A 489 -13.93 -5.42 -32.07
C ALA A 489 -13.87 -6.10 -30.68
N HIS A 490 -14.72 -7.10 -30.44
CA HIS A 490 -14.69 -7.92 -29.21
C HIS A 490 -13.64 -9.05 -29.28
N ALA A 491 -12.43 -8.72 -29.74
CA ALA A 491 -11.25 -9.57 -29.70
C ALA A 491 -10.02 -8.66 -29.50
N SER A 492 -9.15 -9.04 -28.56
CA SER A 492 -7.99 -8.29 -28.06
C SER A 492 -8.27 -7.12 -27.10
N ALA A 493 -7.30 -6.86 -26.22
CA ALA A 493 -7.17 -5.74 -25.26
C ALA A 493 -8.10 -5.70 -24.02
N ILE A 494 -7.75 -6.48 -22.99
CA ILE A 494 -7.94 -6.14 -21.56
C ILE A 494 -6.68 -6.60 -20.78
N LEU A 495 -5.74 -5.70 -20.49
CA LEU A 495 -4.60 -5.92 -19.55
C LEU A 495 -3.77 -4.62 -19.36
N VAL A 496 -4.16 -3.72 -18.45
CA VAL A 496 -3.32 -2.65 -17.85
C VAL A 496 -3.88 -2.35 -16.44
N LYS A 497 -3.03 -1.94 -15.47
CA LYS A 497 -3.48 -1.34 -14.19
C LYS A 497 -3.86 0.13 -14.42
N ASP A 498 -5.02 0.59 -13.97
CA ASP A 498 -5.45 1.99 -14.20
C ASP A 498 -4.80 3.04 -13.25
N ASP A 499 -3.68 2.69 -12.58
CA ASP A 499 -2.75 3.67 -11.97
C ASP A 499 -2.20 4.65 -13.04
N GLU A 500 -2.07 4.19 -14.30
CA GLU A 500 -1.64 5.02 -15.44
C GLU A 500 -2.62 6.14 -15.80
N GLY A 501 -3.88 6.10 -15.31
CA GLY A 501 -4.96 6.98 -15.76
C GLY A 501 -4.66 8.49 -15.66
N TYR A 502 -3.85 8.91 -14.69
CA TYR A 502 -3.39 10.29 -14.49
C TYR A 502 -2.06 10.64 -15.18
N LEU A 503 -1.33 9.64 -15.67
CA LEU A 503 -0.04 9.78 -16.39
C LEU A 503 -0.22 9.86 -17.91
N LEU A 504 -1.45 9.82 -18.42
CA LEU A 504 -1.79 9.87 -19.85
C LEU A 504 -1.89 11.30 -20.39
N PRO A 505 -1.57 11.55 -21.67
CA PRO A 505 -1.69 12.87 -22.29
C PRO A 505 -3.10 13.46 -22.18
N PRO A 506 -3.24 14.76 -21.88
CA PRO A 506 -4.50 15.48 -21.97
C PRO A 506 -5.14 15.37 -23.36
N GLY A 507 -6.45 15.16 -23.37
CA GLY A 507 -7.20 14.85 -24.58
C GLY A 507 -8.56 14.26 -24.22
N LEU A 508 -9.53 14.36 -25.13
CA LEU A 508 -10.95 14.19 -24.82
C LEU A 508 -11.31 12.94 -23.99
N VAL A 509 -10.69 11.79 -24.27
CA VAL A 509 -10.97 10.55 -23.52
C VAL A 509 -10.23 10.53 -22.16
N ASN A 510 -8.95 10.88 -22.15
CA ASN A 510 -8.09 10.78 -20.96
C ASN A 510 -8.47 11.83 -19.92
N THR A 511 -8.66 13.08 -20.34
CA THR A 511 -9.12 14.17 -19.46
C THR A 511 -10.51 13.88 -18.90
N CYS A 512 -11.44 13.29 -19.67
CA CYS A 512 -12.72 12.83 -19.12
C CYS A 512 -12.57 11.68 -18.11
N ARG A 513 -11.64 10.73 -18.31
CA ARG A 513 -11.35 9.68 -17.31
C ARG A 513 -10.82 10.30 -16.01
N ALA A 514 -9.76 11.10 -16.09
CA ALA A 514 -9.14 11.73 -14.92
C ALA A 514 -10.12 12.61 -14.13
N LEU A 515 -10.93 13.44 -14.82
CA LEU A 515 -11.95 14.27 -14.17
C LEU A 515 -13.14 13.47 -13.61
N SER A 516 -13.32 12.21 -14.02
CA SER A 516 -14.29 11.30 -13.41
C SER A 516 -13.76 10.60 -12.15
N GLY A 517 -12.44 10.46 -12.01
CA GLY A 517 -11.77 9.95 -10.80
C GLY A 517 -11.56 11.01 -9.70
N LEU A 518 -11.76 12.29 -10.02
CA LEU A 518 -11.62 13.41 -9.09
C LEU A 518 -12.38 13.28 -7.74
N PRO A 519 -13.57 12.66 -7.63
CA PRO A 519 -14.24 12.46 -6.34
C PRO A 519 -13.45 11.55 -5.38
N GLU A 520 -12.70 10.58 -5.90
CA GLU A 520 -11.87 9.65 -5.13
C GLU A 520 -10.64 10.38 -4.57
N LEU A 521 -9.99 11.22 -5.38
CA LEU A 521 -8.89 12.10 -4.95
C LEU A 521 -9.32 13.10 -3.85
N LEU A 522 -10.55 13.61 -3.92
CA LEU A 522 -11.10 14.58 -2.95
C LEU A 522 -11.65 13.95 -1.67
N CYS A 523 -11.74 12.61 -1.60
CA CYS A 523 -12.30 11.87 -0.48
C CYS A 523 -11.84 10.38 -0.45
N PRO A 524 -10.54 10.06 -0.41
CA PRO A 524 -10.01 8.69 -0.51
C PRO A 524 -10.23 7.83 0.76
N TRP A 525 -11.04 8.30 1.70
CA TRP A 525 -11.10 7.80 3.07
C TRP A 525 -12.17 6.72 3.26
N ARG A 526 -11.76 5.53 3.70
CA ARG A 526 -12.67 4.50 4.22
C ARG A 526 -13.24 4.95 5.57
N PRO A 527 -14.48 4.58 5.95
CA PRO A 527 -15.10 5.01 7.20
C PRO A 527 -14.25 4.69 8.44
N ASP A 528 -13.81 3.44 8.58
CA ASP A 528 -13.12 2.96 9.78
C ASP A 528 -11.76 3.66 9.98
N GLY A 529 -11.01 3.88 8.89
CA GLY A 529 -9.75 4.62 8.90
C GLY A 529 -9.96 6.12 9.18
N PHE A 530 -11.04 6.72 8.68
CA PHE A 530 -11.41 8.09 9.01
C PHE A 530 -11.75 8.24 10.49
N VAL A 531 -12.55 7.32 11.05
CA VAL A 531 -12.98 7.29 12.46
C VAL A 531 -11.78 7.11 13.38
N GLY A 532 -10.91 6.12 13.12
CA GLY A 532 -9.71 5.88 13.93
C GLY A 532 -8.79 7.10 13.98
N ILE A 533 -8.50 7.72 12.83
CA ILE A 533 -7.67 8.93 12.76
C ILE A 533 -8.35 10.12 13.44
N HIS A 534 -9.67 10.30 13.28
CA HIS A 534 -10.42 11.35 13.95
C HIS A 534 -10.40 11.22 15.47
N ASP A 535 -10.49 9.99 15.99
CA ASP A 535 -10.51 9.75 17.44
C ASP A 535 -9.12 9.83 18.06
N ASP A 536 -8.05 9.44 17.34
CA ASP A 536 -6.67 9.73 17.72
C ASP A 536 -6.37 11.24 17.71
N LEU A 537 -6.86 11.99 16.71
CA LEU A 537 -6.75 13.45 16.69
C LEU A 537 -7.49 14.09 17.86
N LYS A 538 -8.66 13.57 18.24
CA LYS A 538 -9.37 14.00 19.45
C LYS A 538 -8.54 13.74 20.71
N ARG A 539 -8.01 12.52 20.85
CA ARG A 539 -7.17 12.13 21.99
C ARG A 539 -5.94 13.03 22.11
N LEU A 540 -5.21 13.22 21.02
CA LEU A 540 -4.04 14.11 20.95
C LEU A 540 -4.40 15.57 21.27
N TYR A 541 -5.55 16.06 20.84
CA TYR A 541 -6.01 17.41 21.19
C TYR A 541 -6.35 17.53 22.69
N ASP A 542 -7.03 16.55 23.27
CA ASP A 542 -7.36 16.54 24.70
C ASP A 542 -6.11 16.38 25.60
N GLU A 543 -5.06 15.71 25.10
CA GLU A 543 -3.74 15.57 25.73
C GLU A 543 -2.89 16.84 25.63
N ILE A 544 -2.66 17.35 24.41
CA ILE A 544 -1.71 18.44 24.10
C ILE A 544 -2.32 19.82 24.38
N LYS A 545 -3.61 20.00 24.08
CA LYS A 545 -4.35 21.28 24.17
C LYS A 545 -3.65 22.44 23.46
N PRO A 546 -3.36 22.32 22.14
CA PRO A 546 -2.63 23.34 21.39
C PRO A 546 -3.43 24.65 21.29
N ASP A 547 -2.73 25.79 21.40
CA ASP A 547 -3.33 27.12 21.26
C ASP A 547 -3.85 27.40 19.84
N ILE A 548 -3.24 26.77 18.83
CA ILE A 548 -3.69 26.76 17.45
C ILE A 548 -3.40 25.43 16.75
N THR A 549 -4.33 24.97 15.90
CA THR A 549 -4.16 23.82 15.02
C THR A 549 -3.98 24.27 13.57
N VAL A 550 -2.91 23.82 12.91
CA VAL A 550 -2.71 24.01 11.46
C VAL A 550 -3.05 22.69 10.74
N VAL A 551 -3.83 22.75 9.67
CA VAL A 551 -4.37 21.55 8.99
C VAL A 551 -4.13 21.63 7.49
N ASP A 552 -3.64 20.54 6.90
CA ASP A 552 -3.54 20.34 5.44
C ASP A 552 -4.94 20.23 4.80
N ASP A 553 -5.14 20.78 3.59
CA ASP A 553 -6.46 20.89 2.96
C ASP A 553 -6.98 19.60 2.28
N LEU A 554 -6.11 18.60 2.09
CA LEU A 554 -6.50 17.24 1.66
C LEU A 554 -6.74 16.31 2.85
N PHE A 555 -6.23 16.64 4.05
CA PHE A 555 -6.39 15.86 5.27
C PHE A 555 -7.80 15.97 5.90
N ALA A 556 -8.80 15.45 5.19
CA ALA A 556 -10.22 15.49 5.56
C ALA A 556 -10.58 15.03 6.99
N PRO A 557 -9.92 14.02 7.61
CA PRO A 557 -10.11 13.70 9.02
C PRO A 557 -9.77 14.88 9.94
N GLY A 558 -8.62 15.52 9.71
CA GLY A 558 -8.18 16.71 10.44
C GLY A 558 -9.09 17.91 10.24
N ILE A 559 -9.47 18.21 9.01
CA ILE A 559 -10.36 19.35 8.68
C ILE A 559 -11.73 19.15 9.33
N SER A 560 -12.26 17.92 9.28
CA SER A 560 -13.54 17.57 9.89
C SER A 560 -13.46 17.60 11.42
N PHE A 561 -12.42 17.02 12.02
CA PHE A 561 -12.20 17.11 13.47
C PHE A 561 -12.13 18.57 13.93
N ALA A 562 -11.26 19.37 13.30
CA ALA A 562 -11.03 20.76 13.68
C ALA A 562 -12.30 21.64 13.57
N ARG A 563 -13.13 21.39 12.55
CA ARG A 563 -14.42 22.06 12.37
C ARG A 563 -15.47 21.61 13.40
N ASN A 564 -15.64 20.31 13.62
CA ASN A 564 -16.70 19.79 14.50
C ASN A 564 -16.37 20.02 15.99
N ALA A 565 -15.08 19.94 16.38
CA ALA A 565 -14.60 20.31 17.70
C ALA A 565 -14.49 21.83 17.93
N LYS A 566 -14.69 22.65 16.88
CA LYS A 566 -14.64 24.13 16.91
C LYS A 566 -13.32 24.70 17.43
N LEU A 567 -12.21 24.15 16.94
CA LEU A 567 -10.87 24.54 17.36
C LEU A 567 -10.51 25.96 16.92
N ASN A 568 -9.49 26.56 17.54
CA ASN A 568 -8.74 27.63 16.89
C ASN A 568 -7.87 26.99 15.81
N TRP A 569 -8.29 27.08 14.54
CA TRP A 569 -7.56 26.42 13.46
C TRP A 569 -7.54 27.20 12.14
N ILE A 570 -6.57 26.84 11.30
CA ILE A 570 -6.32 27.43 10.00
C ILE A 570 -5.91 26.34 8.99
N ALA A 571 -6.40 26.43 7.75
CA ALA A 571 -5.94 25.56 6.68
C ALA A 571 -4.64 26.10 6.08
N LEU A 572 -3.65 25.23 5.86
CA LEU A 572 -2.41 25.54 5.16
C LEU A 572 -2.32 24.64 3.93
N ALA A 573 -2.54 25.22 2.75
CA ALA A 573 -2.56 24.51 1.49
C ALA A 573 -1.25 24.70 0.71
N PRO A 574 -0.63 23.63 0.18
CA PRO A 574 0.44 23.74 -0.82
C PRO A 574 -0.11 24.21 -2.19
N ASN A 575 -1.44 24.18 -2.36
CA ASN A 575 -2.16 24.66 -3.53
C ASN A 575 -2.20 26.19 -3.66
N VAL A 576 -2.72 26.64 -4.80
CA VAL A 576 -2.67 28.03 -5.27
C VAL A 576 -4.03 28.74 -5.12
N ILE A 577 -4.07 30.07 -5.25
CA ILE A 577 -5.28 30.88 -5.07
C ILE A 577 -6.43 30.40 -5.98
N LYS A 578 -6.11 30.02 -7.24
CA LYS A 578 -7.10 29.47 -8.19
C LYS A 578 -7.95 28.36 -7.59
N ASP A 579 -7.34 27.41 -6.89
CA ASP A 579 -7.99 26.15 -6.55
C ASP A 579 -9.07 26.31 -5.47
N PHE A 580 -9.03 27.43 -4.73
CA PHE A 580 -10.02 27.82 -3.73
C PHE A 580 -10.91 29.00 -4.16
N ALA A 581 -10.46 29.86 -5.07
CA ALA A 581 -11.19 31.08 -5.46
C ALA A 581 -12.18 30.87 -6.62
N ILE A 582 -12.14 29.74 -7.32
CA ILE A 582 -12.85 29.50 -8.59
C ILE A 582 -14.39 29.59 -8.49
N PRO A 583 -15.09 28.99 -7.50
CA PRO A 583 -16.56 29.09 -7.36
C PRO A 583 -17.07 30.52 -7.08
N MET A 584 -16.20 31.41 -6.61
CA MET A 584 -16.53 32.81 -6.32
C MET A 584 -16.28 33.76 -7.51
N GLN A 585 -15.81 33.24 -8.65
CA GLN A 585 -15.54 34.07 -9.83
C GLN A 585 -16.85 34.45 -10.55
N PRO A 586 -17.08 35.76 -10.84
CA PRO A 586 -18.34 36.23 -11.39
C PRO A 586 -18.57 35.77 -12.83
N TYR A 587 -19.80 35.92 -13.32
CA TYR A 587 -20.20 35.62 -14.70
C TYR A 587 -19.89 34.18 -15.17
N LEU A 588 -19.91 33.21 -14.23
CA LEU A 588 -19.54 31.81 -14.46
C LEU A 588 -18.11 31.62 -15.04
N ALA A 589 -17.19 32.56 -14.75
CA ALA A 589 -15.83 32.55 -15.28
C ALA A 589 -15.05 31.25 -14.98
N ALA A 590 -15.40 30.53 -13.90
CA ALA A 590 -14.98 29.17 -13.62
C ALA A 590 -15.04 28.22 -14.85
N LEU A 591 -16.12 28.31 -15.64
CA LEU A 591 -16.36 27.39 -16.76
C LEU A 591 -15.59 27.79 -18.04
N TRP A 592 -15.38 29.09 -18.27
CA TRP A 592 -14.98 29.61 -19.59
C TRP A 592 -13.69 30.45 -19.61
N LYS A 593 -13.27 31.04 -18.48
CA LYS A 593 -12.10 31.95 -18.40
C LYS A 593 -10.82 31.22 -17.99
N TYR A 594 -10.92 30.28 -17.06
CA TYR A 594 -9.77 29.60 -16.45
C TYR A 594 -9.70 28.12 -16.89
N PRO A 595 -8.50 27.59 -17.22
CA PRO A 595 -8.31 26.18 -17.53
C PRO A 595 -8.87 25.26 -16.44
N ALA A 596 -9.60 24.22 -16.84
CA ALA A 596 -9.91 23.11 -15.96
C ALA A 596 -8.63 22.27 -15.72
N ILE A 597 -8.49 21.73 -14.51
CA ILE A 597 -7.36 20.89 -14.09
C ILE A 597 -7.15 19.73 -15.09
N GLY A 598 -5.89 19.39 -15.38
CA GLY A 598 -5.54 18.28 -16.27
C GLY A 598 -5.91 18.47 -17.75
N THR A 599 -6.36 19.66 -18.19
CA THR A 599 -6.63 19.93 -19.62
C THR A 599 -5.39 20.27 -20.44
N GLY A 600 -4.34 20.82 -19.81
CA GLY A 600 -3.19 21.34 -20.54
C GLY A 600 -3.48 22.57 -21.40
N PHE A 601 -4.60 23.27 -21.17
CA PHE A 601 -4.97 24.49 -21.89
C PHE A 601 -4.19 25.70 -21.37
N LYS A 602 -3.59 26.49 -22.28
CA LYS A 602 -2.92 27.76 -21.94
C LYS A 602 -3.92 28.78 -21.40
N TYR A 603 -3.44 29.75 -20.61
CA TYR A 603 -4.20 30.94 -20.22
C TYR A 603 -3.72 32.19 -21.01
N PRO A 604 -4.61 33.05 -21.53
CA PRO A 604 -6.07 32.87 -21.60
C PRO A 604 -6.45 31.74 -22.56
N ILE A 605 -7.59 31.08 -22.29
CA ILE A 605 -8.04 29.94 -23.10
C ILE A 605 -8.32 30.40 -24.55
N PRO A 606 -7.72 29.76 -25.57
CA PRO A 606 -8.07 30.00 -26.97
C PRO A 606 -9.56 29.84 -27.22
N TRP A 607 -10.18 30.76 -27.98
CA TRP A 607 -11.65 30.84 -28.16
C TRP A 607 -12.30 29.52 -28.65
N ASN A 608 -11.57 28.74 -29.45
CA ASN A 608 -11.98 27.43 -29.96
C ASN A 608 -11.90 26.29 -28.92
N LEU A 609 -11.20 26.50 -27.81
CA LEU A 609 -11.08 25.57 -26.68
C LEU A 609 -12.03 25.92 -25.51
N ILE A 610 -12.60 27.13 -25.47
CA ILE A 610 -13.59 27.52 -24.45
C ILE A 610 -14.77 26.52 -24.37
N PRO A 611 -15.39 26.04 -25.48
CA PRO A 611 -16.47 25.04 -25.39
C PRO A 611 -16.01 23.72 -24.77
N TRP A 612 -14.76 23.31 -25.00
CA TRP A 612 -14.18 22.12 -24.39
C TRP A 612 -13.89 22.34 -22.90
N ASN A 613 -13.44 23.53 -22.50
CA ASN A 613 -13.20 23.87 -21.10
C ASN A 613 -14.51 23.87 -20.28
N VAL A 614 -15.59 24.42 -20.85
CA VAL A 614 -16.94 24.36 -20.27
C VAL A 614 -17.38 22.90 -20.14
N PHE A 615 -17.19 22.08 -21.18
CA PHE A 615 -17.52 20.65 -21.16
C PHE A 615 -16.74 19.88 -20.08
N PHE A 616 -15.42 20.07 -19.96
CA PHE A 616 -14.60 19.39 -18.94
C PHE A 616 -14.98 19.79 -17.51
N ASN A 617 -15.24 21.08 -17.25
CA ASN A 617 -15.77 21.52 -15.96
C ASN A 617 -17.13 20.88 -15.63
N LEU A 618 -18.02 20.72 -16.63
CA LEU A 618 -19.31 20.04 -16.45
C LEU A 618 -19.16 18.53 -16.18
N ILE A 619 -18.16 17.86 -16.75
CA ILE A 619 -17.83 16.46 -16.41
C ILE A 619 -17.35 16.36 -14.96
N SER A 620 -16.44 17.24 -14.53
CA SER A 620 -15.94 17.31 -13.15
C SER A 620 -17.08 17.52 -12.15
N ALA A 621 -17.94 18.51 -12.42
CA ALA A 621 -19.10 18.81 -11.59
C ALA A 621 -20.10 17.65 -11.57
N PHE A 622 -20.33 16.97 -12.70
CA PHE A 622 -21.20 15.79 -12.77
C PHE A 622 -20.64 14.63 -11.95
N ALA A 623 -19.34 14.31 -12.07
CA ALA A 623 -18.71 13.24 -11.31
C ALA A 623 -18.82 13.49 -9.80
N ILE A 624 -18.47 14.70 -9.34
CA ILE A 624 -18.51 15.05 -7.92
C ILE A 624 -19.95 15.12 -7.36
N LEU A 625 -20.93 15.58 -8.17
CA LEU A 625 -22.35 15.63 -7.76
C LEU A 625 -23.09 14.29 -7.86
N THR A 626 -22.51 13.28 -8.51
CA THR A 626 -23.10 11.93 -8.63
C THR A 626 -22.37 10.86 -7.83
N ASP A 627 -21.19 11.16 -7.28
CA ASP A 627 -20.52 10.31 -6.30
C ASP A 627 -21.43 10.02 -5.09
N LYS A 628 -21.32 8.79 -4.59
CA LYS A 628 -22.01 8.30 -3.39
C LYS A 628 -21.05 8.05 -2.23
N THR A 629 -19.75 8.07 -2.45
CA THR A 629 -18.70 7.80 -1.46
C THR A 629 -18.70 8.88 -0.38
N ARG A 630 -18.58 10.15 -0.77
CA ARG A 630 -18.64 11.30 0.16
C ARG A 630 -19.99 11.39 0.90
N PRO A 631 -21.17 11.25 0.25
CA PRO A 631 -22.45 11.15 0.96
C PRO A 631 -22.58 9.97 1.93
N ARG A 632 -22.08 8.77 1.57
CA ARG A 632 -22.07 7.58 2.45
C ARG A 632 -21.17 7.79 3.67
N LEU A 633 -19.97 8.33 3.47
CA LEU A 633 -19.04 8.66 4.56
C LEU A 633 -19.66 9.71 5.51
N ALA A 634 -20.23 10.79 4.98
CA ALA A 634 -20.96 11.77 5.78
C ALA A 634 -22.15 11.17 6.55
N GLN A 635 -22.85 10.17 6.00
CA GLN A 635 -23.92 9.47 6.70
C GLN A 635 -23.38 8.53 7.80
N HIS A 636 -22.26 7.84 7.57
CA HIS A 636 -21.60 7.02 8.58
C HIS A 636 -21.15 7.89 9.76
N LEU A 637 -20.40 8.96 9.51
CA LEU A 637 -19.84 9.81 10.57
C LEU A 637 -20.93 10.49 11.42
N ARG A 638 -22.13 10.75 10.86
CA ARG A 638 -23.31 11.21 11.62
C ARG A 638 -23.98 10.15 12.47
N LYS A 639 -23.79 8.86 12.17
CA LYS A 639 -24.19 7.77 13.07
C LYS A 639 -23.19 7.63 14.22
N THR A 640 -21.89 7.76 13.93
CA THR A 640 -20.79 7.62 14.89
C THR A 640 -20.74 8.77 15.90
N TYR A 641 -20.77 10.02 15.43
CA TYR A 641 -20.56 11.22 16.25
C TYR A 641 -21.82 12.07 16.49
N GLY A 642 -22.97 11.64 15.98
CA GLY A 642 -24.25 12.34 16.12
C GLY A 642 -24.67 13.17 14.91
N PRO A 643 -25.95 13.57 14.84
CA PRO A 643 -26.60 14.06 13.61
C PRO A 643 -25.99 15.36 13.06
N ASP A 644 -25.43 16.20 13.92
CA ASP A 644 -24.85 17.50 13.58
C ASP A 644 -23.46 17.39 12.94
N PHE A 645 -22.83 16.19 12.95
CA PHE A 645 -21.49 16.01 12.42
C PHE A 645 -21.40 16.37 10.93
N THR A 646 -20.38 17.14 10.58
CA THR A 646 -20.17 17.68 9.24
C THR A 646 -18.82 17.25 8.67
N LEU A 647 -18.84 16.23 7.81
CA LEU A 647 -17.71 15.89 6.94
C LEU A 647 -17.31 17.12 6.10
N THR A 648 -16.03 17.46 6.13
CA THR A 648 -15.44 18.60 5.43
C THR A 648 -14.15 18.13 4.74
N THR A 649 -14.00 18.42 3.44
CA THR A 649 -12.79 18.13 2.63
C THR A 649 -12.40 19.36 1.81
N MET A 650 -11.29 19.33 1.06
CA MET A 650 -10.89 20.39 0.10
C MET A 650 -12.05 20.93 -0.74
N ALA A 651 -12.98 20.05 -1.14
CA ALA A 651 -14.19 20.39 -1.89
C ALA A 651 -15.03 21.52 -1.23
N ASP A 652 -15.05 21.56 0.10
CA ASP A 652 -15.79 22.54 0.90
C ASP A 652 -14.97 23.79 1.24
N LEU A 653 -13.65 23.77 1.05
CA LEU A 653 -12.74 24.89 1.37
C LEU A 653 -12.56 25.87 0.21
N GLY A 654 -13.04 25.54 -0.99
CA GLY A 654 -13.00 26.46 -2.12
C GLY A 654 -13.15 25.83 -3.51
N LEU A 655 -13.17 24.50 -3.66
CA LEU A 655 -13.27 23.86 -4.99
C LEU A 655 -14.73 23.70 -5.49
N LEU A 656 -15.70 23.41 -4.62
CA LEU A 656 -17.14 23.40 -4.94
C LEU A 656 -17.88 24.58 -4.31
N THR A 657 -17.60 24.83 -3.03
CA THR A 657 -18.18 25.91 -2.23
C THR A 657 -17.09 26.75 -1.60
N PRO A 658 -17.33 28.03 -1.30
CA PRO A 658 -16.44 28.83 -0.46
C PRO A 658 -16.21 28.17 0.89
N ALA A 659 -15.06 28.43 1.51
CA ALA A 659 -14.78 27.95 2.87
C ALA A 659 -15.86 28.39 3.88
N PRO A 660 -16.21 27.55 4.87
CA PRO A 660 -17.09 27.94 5.95
C PRO A 660 -16.58 29.16 6.73
N GLU A 661 -17.51 29.97 7.24
CA GLU A 661 -17.22 31.22 7.94
C GLU A 661 -16.23 31.05 9.11
N GLY A 662 -15.26 31.96 9.22
CA GLY A 662 -14.19 31.96 10.24
C GLY A 662 -12.92 31.17 9.89
N ILE A 663 -12.98 30.26 8.91
CA ILE A 663 -11.81 29.51 8.43
C ILE A 663 -10.99 30.42 7.51
N LYS A 664 -9.68 30.53 7.75
CA LYS A 664 -8.71 31.06 6.78
C LYS A 664 -8.04 29.88 6.05
N VAL A 665 -7.71 30.08 4.77
CA VAL A 665 -6.91 29.16 3.95
C VAL A 665 -5.65 29.89 3.49
N LEU A 666 -4.50 29.53 4.05
CA LEU A 666 -3.19 30.02 3.60
C LEU A 666 -2.82 29.28 2.31
N VAL A 667 -2.43 30.01 1.27
CA VAL A 667 -2.10 29.42 -0.06
C VAL A 667 -0.71 29.81 -0.55
N ALA A 668 -0.12 28.93 -1.36
CA ALA A 668 1.30 28.96 -1.72
C ALA A 668 1.69 30.05 -2.75
N ASN A 669 0.75 30.76 -3.36
CA ASN A 669 1.02 31.81 -4.37
C ASN A 669 0.60 33.20 -3.87
N SER A 670 1.33 34.23 -4.29
CA SER A 670 0.83 35.61 -4.34
C SER A 670 -0.12 35.84 -5.54
N PRO A 671 -0.91 36.92 -5.56
CA PRO A 671 -1.83 37.20 -6.67
C PRO A 671 -1.15 37.52 -8.00
N ASP A 672 0.13 37.92 -8.01
CA ASP A 672 0.86 38.28 -9.22
C ASP A 672 1.62 37.11 -9.88
N ILE A 673 1.65 35.93 -9.23
CA ILE A 673 2.21 34.68 -9.77
C ILE A 673 1.15 33.58 -9.96
N ASP A 674 -0.14 33.91 -9.83
CA ASP A 674 -1.26 33.04 -10.19
C ASP A 674 -1.99 33.57 -11.44
N LEU A 675 -3.05 32.91 -11.89
CA LEU A 675 -3.92 33.42 -12.94
C LEU A 675 -4.63 34.70 -12.44
N PRO A 676 -4.88 35.71 -13.31
CA PRO A 676 -5.55 36.94 -12.91
C PRO A 676 -7.04 36.72 -12.63
N LEU A 677 -7.32 36.30 -11.41
CA LEU A 677 -8.64 36.15 -10.82
C LEU A 677 -9.35 37.51 -10.76
N SER A 678 -10.67 37.51 -10.92
CA SER A 678 -11.48 38.74 -10.89
C SER A 678 -12.00 39.08 -9.48
N VAL A 679 -11.90 38.14 -8.55
CA VAL A 679 -12.19 38.28 -7.11
C VAL A 679 -11.15 37.45 -6.35
N LEU A 680 -10.54 38.03 -5.32
CA LEU A 680 -9.79 37.32 -4.28
C LEU A 680 -10.68 37.32 -3.02
N PRO A 681 -11.19 36.17 -2.56
CA PRO A 681 -11.97 36.07 -1.33
C PRO A 681 -11.14 36.33 -0.06
N ASP A 682 -11.65 37.13 0.87
CA ASP A 682 -10.95 37.55 2.11
C ASP A 682 -10.51 36.41 3.04
N HIS A 683 -11.06 35.20 2.86
CA HIS A 683 -10.68 34.00 3.63
C HIS A 683 -9.49 33.25 3.01
N ILE A 684 -9.15 33.51 1.74
CA ILE A 684 -7.96 32.95 1.08
C ILE A 684 -6.84 33.96 1.27
N ILE A 685 -5.75 33.53 1.92
CA ILE A 685 -4.64 34.40 2.31
C ILE A 685 -3.43 34.05 1.43
N PRO A 686 -3.10 34.88 0.42
CA PRO A 686 -1.94 34.67 -0.44
C PRO A 686 -0.67 34.93 0.36
N CYS A 687 0.00 33.87 0.80
CA CYS A 687 1.22 34.01 1.61
C CYS A 687 2.47 34.03 0.73
N GLY A 688 2.51 33.13 -0.26
CA GLY A 688 3.75 32.61 -0.83
C GLY A 688 4.37 33.35 -2.02
N PRO A 689 5.47 32.81 -2.60
CA PRO A 689 5.94 31.42 -2.51
C PRO A 689 6.28 30.90 -1.11
N ILE A 690 5.53 29.90 -0.63
CA ILE A 690 5.87 29.20 0.63
C ILE A 690 6.86 28.07 0.28
N ILE A 691 8.15 28.27 0.55
CA ILE A 691 9.18 27.25 0.32
C ILE A 691 10.04 27.01 1.56
N ARG A 692 10.44 25.75 1.77
CA ARG A 692 11.33 25.32 2.87
C ARG A 692 12.73 25.90 2.66
N ALA A 693 13.40 26.31 3.74
CA ALA A 693 14.81 26.74 3.68
C ALA A 693 15.73 25.59 3.25
N ALA A 694 16.77 25.92 2.48
CA ALA A 694 17.81 24.99 2.07
C ALA A 694 19.19 25.43 2.60
N PRO A 695 20.08 24.51 2.97
CA PRO A 695 21.49 24.83 3.15
C PRO A 695 22.16 25.17 1.80
N PRO A 696 23.14 26.08 1.75
CA PRO A 696 23.90 26.35 0.53
C PRO A 696 24.60 25.09 0.01
N ILE A 697 24.63 24.88 -1.31
CA ILE A 697 25.23 23.67 -1.90
C ILE A 697 26.70 23.46 -1.50
N CYS A 698 27.48 24.52 -1.31
CA CYS A 698 28.88 24.42 -0.84
C CYS A 698 29.05 23.88 0.60
N VAL A 699 27.96 23.67 1.34
CA VAL A 699 27.94 23.01 2.66
C VAL A 699 27.52 21.54 2.54
N VAL A 700 26.61 21.21 1.62
CA VAL A 700 26.08 19.84 1.42
C VAL A 700 26.96 19.02 0.50
N ASP A 701 27.35 19.61 -0.63
CA ASP A 701 28.12 18.98 -1.70
C ASP A 701 29.17 19.98 -2.24
N PRO A 702 30.34 20.08 -1.58
CA PRO A 702 31.40 20.99 -2.00
C PRO A 702 32.00 20.65 -3.37
N GLU A 703 31.90 19.39 -3.82
CA GLU A 703 32.41 18.99 -5.13
C GLU A 703 31.47 19.47 -6.24
N LEU A 704 30.17 19.20 -6.13
CA LEU A 704 29.16 19.68 -7.08
C LEU A 704 29.11 21.23 -7.08
N ALA A 705 29.26 21.87 -5.93
CA ALA A 705 29.40 23.33 -5.81
C ALA A 705 30.68 23.90 -6.47
N THR A 706 31.68 23.07 -6.73
CA THR A 706 32.91 23.42 -7.47
C THR A 706 32.78 23.08 -8.95
N TRP A 707 32.09 21.99 -9.28
CA TRP A 707 31.78 21.56 -10.64
C TRP A 707 30.82 22.51 -11.37
N LEU A 708 29.79 23.02 -10.69
CA LEU A 708 28.83 24.00 -11.24
C LEU A 708 29.50 25.31 -11.68
N LYS A 709 30.60 25.72 -11.03
CA LYS A 709 31.33 26.97 -11.32
C LYS A 709 32.16 26.91 -12.61
N ARG A 710 32.14 25.79 -13.33
CA ARG A 710 32.88 25.64 -14.60
C ARG A 710 32.13 26.26 -15.79
N GLY A 711 30.82 26.49 -15.68
CA GLY A 711 30.00 26.96 -16.79
C GLY A 711 28.49 26.97 -16.53
N PRO A 712 27.72 27.62 -17.43
CA PRO A 712 26.26 27.67 -17.34
C PRO A 712 25.65 26.27 -17.36
N THR A 713 24.97 25.89 -16.27
CA THR A 713 24.43 24.54 -16.08
C THR A 713 22.94 24.48 -16.36
N ILE A 714 22.50 23.44 -17.06
CA ILE A 714 21.10 23.10 -17.28
C ILE A 714 20.73 22.01 -16.26
N TYR A 715 19.80 22.31 -15.36
CA TYR A 715 19.38 21.38 -14.32
C TYR A 715 18.08 20.69 -14.70
N MET A 716 18.06 19.36 -14.74
CA MET A 716 16.85 18.57 -15.03
C MET A 716 16.48 17.66 -13.86
N ASN A 717 15.28 17.87 -13.31
CA ASN A 717 14.74 17.07 -12.23
C ASN A 717 13.21 16.98 -12.33
N LEU A 718 12.70 15.79 -12.64
CA LEU A 718 11.26 15.53 -12.77
C LEU A 718 10.61 15.02 -11.47
N GLY A 719 11.28 15.17 -10.33
CA GLY A 719 10.76 14.84 -9.01
C GLY A 719 11.09 13.41 -8.54
N THR A 720 10.30 12.95 -7.56
CA THR A 720 10.45 11.65 -6.89
C THR A 720 9.77 10.49 -7.62
N HIS A 721 8.64 10.75 -8.28
CA HIS A 721 7.74 9.71 -8.83
C HIS A 721 7.90 9.48 -10.34
N MET A 722 9.05 9.85 -10.91
CA MET A 722 9.28 9.93 -12.36
C MET A 722 10.52 9.13 -12.79
N GLY A 723 10.32 7.84 -13.06
CA GLY A 723 11.31 6.97 -13.72
C GLY A 723 11.48 7.29 -15.21
N PHE A 724 12.61 6.89 -15.78
CA PHE A 724 12.91 6.99 -17.22
C PHE A 724 13.08 5.62 -17.88
N GLY A 725 12.32 5.38 -18.95
CA GLY A 725 12.64 4.36 -19.95
C GLY A 725 13.73 4.84 -20.93
N LEU A 726 14.45 3.91 -21.54
CA LEU A 726 15.58 4.20 -22.44
C LEU A 726 15.21 5.15 -23.59
N ASP A 727 14.08 4.93 -24.28
CA ASP A 727 13.65 5.80 -25.39
C ASP A 727 13.30 7.22 -24.94
N ASP A 728 12.61 7.36 -23.79
CA ASP A 728 12.28 8.67 -23.22
C ASP A 728 13.54 9.43 -22.76
N ALA A 729 14.57 8.72 -22.30
CA ALA A 729 15.88 9.28 -22.00
C ALA A 729 16.64 9.71 -23.27
N LYS A 730 16.62 8.90 -24.34
CA LYS A 730 17.24 9.24 -25.63
C LYS A 730 16.58 10.47 -26.26
N GLU A 731 15.26 10.62 -26.15
CA GLU A 731 14.55 11.83 -26.59
C GLU A 731 15.02 13.10 -25.86
N VAL A 732 15.34 13.02 -24.57
CA VAL A 732 15.92 14.16 -23.81
C VAL A 732 17.38 14.41 -24.21
N ALA A 733 18.18 13.35 -24.37
CA ALA A 733 19.57 13.47 -24.82
C ALA A 733 19.68 14.12 -26.21
N TYR A 734 18.79 13.76 -27.15
CA TYR A 734 18.71 14.41 -28.46
C TYR A 734 18.30 15.89 -28.36
N ALA A 735 17.46 16.27 -27.38
CA ALA A 735 17.11 17.68 -27.16
C ALA A 735 18.30 18.51 -26.64
N PHE A 736 19.11 17.95 -25.73
CA PHE A 736 20.37 18.57 -25.30
C PHE A 736 21.38 18.68 -26.46
N ARG A 737 21.55 17.61 -27.24
CA ARG A 737 22.43 17.65 -28.43
C ARG A 737 21.96 18.70 -29.46
N ALA A 738 20.65 18.89 -29.64
CA ALA A 738 20.11 19.93 -30.51
C ALA A 738 20.45 21.35 -30.01
N LEU A 739 20.42 21.59 -28.69
CA LEU A 739 20.87 22.86 -28.10
C LEU A 739 22.36 23.12 -28.35
N PHE A 740 23.22 22.12 -28.12
CA PHE A 740 24.67 22.29 -28.30
C PHE A 740 25.05 22.50 -29.78
N ASN A 741 24.43 21.74 -30.69
CA ASN A 741 24.60 21.94 -32.12
C ASN A 741 24.16 23.36 -32.57
N HIS A 742 23.15 23.94 -31.91
CA HIS A 742 22.73 25.32 -32.17
C HIS A 742 23.77 26.32 -31.66
N ALA A 743 24.28 26.15 -30.44
CA ALA A 743 25.33 27.00 -29.87
C ALA A 743 26.59 27.04 -30.74
N SER A 744 27.10 25.88 -31.17
CA SER A 744 28.27 25.80 -32.04
C SER A 744 28.04 26.38 -33.43
N SER A 745 26.79 26.46 -33.89
CA SER A 745 26.42 27.17 -35.12
C SER A 745 26.31 28.70 -34.95
N ALA A 746 26.08 29.19 -33.72
CA ALA A 746 26.08 30.61 -33.38
C ALA A 746 27.52 31.16 -33.19
N GLY A 747 28.47 30.29 -32.83
CA GLY A 747 29.91 30.58 -32.90
C GLY A 747 30.44 31.43 -31.74
N SER A 748 29.88 31.30 -30.54
CA SER A 748 30.38 31.98 -29.34
C SER A 748 30.76 30.98 -28.23
N VAL A 749 32.02 31.03 -27.81
CA VAL A 749 32.65 30.11 -26.85
C VAL A 749 31.92 30.04 -25.49
N ARG A 750 31.15 31.08 -25.15
CA ARG A 750 30.35 31.10 -23.91
C ARG A 750 29.04 30.32 -24.02
N GLU A 751 28.50 30.20 -25.23
CA GLU A 751 27.31 29.40 -25.52
C GLU A 751 27.68 27.94 -25.82
N ASP A 752 28.91 27.66 -26.29
CA ASP A 752 29.40 26.29 -26.46
C ASP A 752 29.63 25.54 -25.13
N ASN A 753 29.96 26.25 -24.04
CA ASN A 753 30.37 25.64 -22.77
C ASN A 753 29.22 25.41 -21.78
N PHE A 754 28.10 24.84 -22.24
CA PHE A 754 27.02 24.39 -21.35
C PHE A 754 27.40 23.10 -20.60
N GLN A 755 26.83 22.96 -19.40
CA GLN A 755 26.86 21.75 -18.58
C GLN A 755 25.43 21.17 -18.40
N ILE A 756 25.33 19.86 -18.17
CA ILE A 756 24.08 19.15 -17.84
C ILE A 756 24.19 18.56 -16.44
N LEU A 757 23.23 18.86 -15.57
CA LEU A 757 23.03 18.19 -14.28
C LEU A 757 21.63 17.56 -14.26
N TRP A 758 21.55 16.23 -14.39
CA TRP A 758 20.28 15.55 -14.66
C TRP A 758 20.02 14.41 -13.67
N LYS A 759 18.92 14.52 -12.93
CA LYS A 759 18.34 13.42 -12.15
C LYS A 759 17.58 12.48 -13.09
N LEU A 760 18.14 11.30 -13.36
CA LEU A 760 17.57 10.26 -14.22
C LEU A 760 17.47 8.94 -13.42
N PRO A 761 16.41 8.76 -12.61
CA PRO A 761 16.17 7.48 -11.96
C PRO A 761 15.72 6.43 -12.98
N ARG A 762 16.23 5.20 -12.83
CA ARG A 762 15.96 4.07 -13.72
C ARG A 762 15.32 2.91 -12.96
N GLU A 763 14.29 2.31 -13.54
CA GLU A 763 13.74 1.04 -13.07
C GLU A 763 14.67 -0.09 -13.52
N LEU A 764 15.58 -0.51 -12.62
CA LEU A 764 16.51 -1.62 -12.83
C LEU A 764 16.20 -2.79 -11.87
N PRO A 765 16.59 -4.03 -12.21
CA PRO A 765 16.62 -5.14 -11.27
C PRO A 765 17.48 -4.83 -10.04
N GLU A 766 17.04 -5.29 -8.86
CA GLU A 766 17.73 -5.05 -7.58
C GLU A 766 19.20 -5.54 -7.64
N GLY A 767 20.13 -4.68 -7.22
CA GLY A 767 21.57 -4.96 -7.22
C GLY A 767 22.37 -4.39 -8.41
N GLN A 768 21.72 -3.82 -9.43
CA GLN A 768 22.41 -3.04 -10.47
C GLN A 768 22.66 -1.59 -10.01
N ASP A 769 23.78 -0.99 -10.40
CA ASP A 769 24.04 0.43 -10.13
C ASP A 769 23.15 1.30 -11.03
N ALA A 770 22.26 2.09 -10.40
CA ALA A 770 21.38 3.03 -11.09
C ALA A 770 22.13 4.12 -11.90
N ASN A 771 23.45 4.24 -11.74
CA ASN A 771 24.34 5.13 -12.48
C ASN A 771 25.22 4.41 -13.54
N ASP A 772 25.19 3.07 -13.65
CA ASP A 772 25.90 2.34 -14.71
C ASP A 772 25.12 2.34 -16.02
N PHE A 773 25.59 3.15 -16.99
CA PHE A 773 24.97 3.31 -18.31
C PHE A 773 25.61 2.44 -19.40
N THR A 774 26.25 1.33 -19.05
CA THR A 774 26.74 0.34 -20.03
C THR A 774 25.60 -0.55 -20.60
N GLY A 775 25.95 -1.50 -21.46
CA GLY A 775 24.98 -2.40 -22.10
C GLY A 775 24.02 -1.64 -23.02
N GLU A 776 22.72 -1.87 -22.88
CA GLU A 776 21.67 -1.24 -23.69
C GLU A 776 21.64 0.31 -23.55
N TRP A 777 22.16 0.85 -22.44
CA TRP A 777 22.25 2.29 -22.21
C TRP A 777 23.47 2.97 -22.87
N THR A 778 24.39 2.21 -23.47
CA THR A 778 25.51 2.75 -24.25
C THR A 778 25.01 3.62 -25.42
N ASP A 779 23.91 3.18 -26.04
CA ASP A 779 23.20 3.86 -27.13
C ASP A 779 22.57 5.21 -26.70
N PHE A 780 22.48 5.46 -25.39
CA PHE A 780 22.00 6.71 -24.80
C PHE A 780 23.17 7.63 -24.41
N THR A 781 24.20 7.11 -23.74
CA THR A 781 25.40 7.89 -23.41
C THR A 781 26.15 8.35 -24.66
N ASP A 782 26.13 7.56 -25.74
CA ASP A 782 26.72 7.93 -27.03
C ASP A 782 26.15 9.23 -27.63
N ILE A 783 24.89 9.59 -27.32
CA ILE A 783 24.27 10.85 -27.78
C ILE A 783 24.98 12.07 -27.14
N LEU A 784 25.49 11.90 -25.92
CA LEU A 784 26.14 12.93 -25.09
C LEU A 784 27.60 12.59 -24.76
N ARG A 785 28.24 11.70 -25.55
CA ARG A 785 29.53 11.09 -25.18
C ARG A 785 30.60 12.12 -24.84
N GLN A 786 30.75 13.13 -25.70
CA GLN A 786 31.72 14.20 -25.51
C GLN A 786 31.48 14.96 -24.19
N GLU A 787 30.25 15.33 -23.87
CA GLU A 787 29.94 16.04 -22.63
C GLU A 787 30.16 15.18 -21.38
N ILE A 788 29.98 13.86 -21.48
CA ILE A 788 30.26 12.92 -20.40
C ILE A 788 31.79 12.76 -20.22
N GLU A 789 32.53 12.57 -21.32
CA GLU A 789 34.00 12.47 -21.34
C GLU A 789 34.69 13.79 -20.89
N ASP A 790 34.10 14.94 -21.17
CA ASP A 790 34.57 16.27 -20.75
C ASP A 790 34.29 16.60 -19.25
N ASP A 791 33.58 15.73 -18.50
CA ASP A 791 32.94 16.06 -17.20
C ASP A 791 32.11 17.36 -17.26
N ARG A 792 31.34 17.52 -18.35
CA ARG A 792 30.31 18.57 -18.56
C ARG A 792 28.88 18.05 -18.37
N ALA A 793 28.63 16.74 -18.45
CA ALA A 793 27.34 16.12 -18.19
C ALA A 793 27.42 15.13 -17.02
N ARG A 794 26.74 15.46 -15.91
CA ARG A 794 26.54 14.57 -14.77
C ARG A 794 25.08 14.09 -14.74
N ILE A 795 24.89 12.81 -15.01
CA ILE A 795 23.59 12.13 -15.10
C ILE A 795 23.57 11.06 -14.00
N MET A 796 22.63 11.16 -13.06
CA MET A 796 22.65 10.38 -11.81
C MET A 796 21.23 10.00 -11.37
N ASP A 797 21.07 8.88 -10.67
CA ASP A 797 19.75 8.52 -10.08
C ASP A 797 19.28 9.56 -9.05
N TRP A 798 20.20 10.00 -8.17
CA TRP A 798 19.92 10.89 -7.04
C TRP A 798 21.08 11.87 -6.80
N PHE A 799 20.78 13.00 -6.15
CA PHE A 799 21.76 14.01 -5.74
C PHE A 799 21.73 14.20 -4.21
N ALA A 800 22.90 14.34 -3.58
CA ALA A 800 23.00 14.62 -2.15
C ALA A 800 22.49 16.03 -1.81
N ALA A 801 22.73 17.00 -2.69
CA ALA A 801 22.16 18.34 -2.60
C ALA A 801 20.69 18.34 -3.05
N GLU A 802 19.82 18.94 -2.25
CA GLU A 802 18.40 19.11 -2.57
C GLU A 802 18.20 20.11 -3.73
N PRO A 803 17.08 20.02 -4.49
CA PRO A 803 16.91 20.76 -5.75
C PRO A 803 17.10 22.27 -5.60
N LYS A 804 16.64 22.81 -4.47
CA LYS A 804 16.80 24.20 -4.10
C LYS A 804 18.26 24.62 -3.88
N SER A 805 19.06 23.84 -3.15
CA SER A 805 20.50 24.11 -2.98
C SER A 805 21.23 24.21 -4.33
N ILE A 806 20.82 23.38 -5.30
CA ILE A 806 21.34 23.38 -6.67
C ILE A 806 20.89 24.64 -7.43
N LEU A 807 19.60 24.98 -7.38
CA LEU A 807 19.04 26.17 -8.04
C LEU A 807 19.63 27.49 -7.49
N GLU A 808 19.89 27.56 -6.19
CA GLU A 808 20.46 28.72 -5.49
C GLU A 808 21.99 28.84 -5.64
N SER A 809 22.65 27.92 -6.37
CA SER A 809 24.08 27.99 -6.69
C SER A 809 24.48 29.24 -7.50
N GLY A 810 23.53 29.82 -8.25
CA GLY A 810 23.76 30.96 -9.16
C GLY A 810 24.19 30.56 -10.58
N GLU A 811 24.59 29.31 -10.81
CA GLU A 811 25.15 28.83 -12.09
C GLU A 811 24.10 28.15 -12.99
N ILE A 812 22.89 27.92 -12.49
CA ILE A 812 21.80 27.27 -13.25
C ILE A 812 21.15 28.27 -14.22
N VAL A 813 21.23 28.00 -15.52
CA VAL A 813 20.63 28.85 -16.57
C VAL A 813 19.22 28.41 -16.99
N CYS A 814 18.84 27.16 -16.70
CA CYS A 814 17.49 26.65 -16.95
C CYS A 814 17.17 25.48 -16.01
N SER A 815 15.96 25.47 -15.46
CA SER A 815 15.37 24.35 -14.71
C SER A 815 14.38 23.62 -15.61
N ILE A 816 14.65 22.35 -15.93
CA ILE A 816 13.69 21.45 -16.56
C ILE A 816 13.00 20.66 -15.43
N ASN A 817 11.71 20.93 -15.22
CA ASN A 817 10.95 20.33 -14.13
C ASN A 817 9.58 19.80 -14.59
N HIS A 818 8.96 18.96 -13.77
CA HIS A 818 7.69 18.31 -14.08
C HIS A 818 6.45 19.19 -13.80
N GLY A 819 6.62 20.41 -13.30
CA GLY A 819 5.53 21.34 -13.00
C GLY A 819 4.87 21.21 -11.61
N GLY A 820 5.36 20.34 -10.73
CA GLY A 820 4.86 20.29 -9.35
C GLY A 820 5.18 21.58 -8.58
N ALA A 821 4.28 21.99 -7.69
CA ALA A 821 4.30 23.30 -7.00
C ALA A 821 5.69 23.68 -6.44
N ASN A 822 6.29 22.81 -5.63
CA ASN A 822 7.61 23.06 -5.03
C ASN A 822 8.68 23.37 -6.09
N SER A 823 8.84 22.52 -7.10
CA SER A 823 9.87 22.69 -8.14
C SER A 823 9.65 23.95 -8.99
N PHE A 824 8.39 24.33 -9.22
CA PHE A 824 8.05 25.59 -9.87
C PHE A 824 8.45 26.80 -9.01
N HIS A 825 8.14 26.78 -7.71
CA HIS A 825 8.41 27.89 -6.79
C HIS A 825 9.88 28.03 -6.42
N GLU A 826 10.61 26.93 -6.24
CA GLU A 826 12.07 26.93 -5.99
C GLU A 826 12.82 27.61 -7.14
N ALA A 827 12.53 27.24 -8.40
CA ALA A 827 13.14 27.86 -9.57
C ALA A 827 12.68 29.33 -9.76
N LEU A 828 11.42 29.65 -9.43
CA LEU A 828 10.90 31.02 -9.47
C LEU A 828 11.60 31.94 -8.45
N CYS A 829 11.81 31.50 -7.22
CA CYS A 829 12.52 32.25 -6.18
C CYS A 829 14.03 32.38 -6.47
N ALA A 830 14.65 31.35 -7.06
CA ALA A 830 16.03 31.42 -7.54
C ALA A 830 16.21 32.32 -8.79
N GLY A 831 15.12 32.72 -9.45
CA GLY A 831 15.17 33.51 -10.69
C GLY A 831 15.67 32.74 -11.91
N VAL A 832 15.56 31.40 -11.86
CA VAL A 832 16.00 30.46 -12.90
C VAL A 832 14.86 30.28 -13.92
N PRO A 833 15.11 30.49 -15.22
CA PRO A 833 14.14 30.19 -16.28
C PRO A 833 13.68 28.73 -16.26
N GLN A 834 12.44 28.47 -16.66
CA GLN A 834 11.84 27.13 -16.55
C GLN A 834 11.44 26.52 -17.88
N ILE A 835 11.66 25.22 -18.02
CA ILE A 835 11.01 24.38 -19.03
C ILE A 835 10.18 23.35 -18.28
N VAL A 836 8.86 23.41 -18.47
CA VAL A 836 7.92 22.58 -17.75
C VAL A 836 7.46 21.42 -18.64
N LEU A 837 7.65 20.21 -18.13
CA LEU A 837 7.25 18.94 -18.73
C LEU A 837 6.13 18.30 -17.89
N PRO A 838 4.92 18.91 -17.87
CA PRO A 838 3.82 18.43 -17.05
C PRO A 838 3.37 17.02 -17.45
N ARG A 839 3.13 16.18 -16.44
CA ARG A 839 2.70 14.79 -16.58
C ARG A 839 1.26 14.56 -16.09
N TRP A 840 0.87 15.12 -14.94
CA TRP A 840 -0.44 14.91 -14.29
C TRP A 840 -1.13 16.21 -13.84
N ALA A 841 -2.42 16.10 -13.52
CA ALA A 841 -3.29 17.05 -12.79
C ALA A 841 -2.96 18.56 -12.93
N ASP A 842 -2.45 19.18 -11.86
CA ASP A 842 -2.20 20.61 -11.64
C ASP A 842 -0.88 21.10 -12.26
N CYS A 843 0.06 20.18 -12.54
CA CYS A 843 1.34 20.51 -13.17
C CYS A 843 1.14 21.21 -14.53
N TYR A 844 0.05 20.89 -15.23
CA TYR A 844 -0.38 21.56 -16.46
C TYR A 844 -0.77 23.03 -16.26
N ASP A 845 -1.27 23.39 -15.08
CA ASP A 845 -1.61 24.77 -14.71
C ASP A 845 -0.35 25.55 -14.32
N PHE A 846 0.61 24.93 -13.63
CA PHE A 846 1.94 25.51 -13.40
C PHE A 846 2.74 25.72 -14.69
N ALA A 847 2.69 24.78 -15.63
CA ALA A 847 3.24 24.97 -16.97
C ALA A 847 2.62 26.19 -17.68
N SER A 848 1.31 26.40 -17.51
CA SER A 848 0.62 27.58 -18.03
C SER A 848 0.98 28.87 -17.29
N ARG A 849 1.31 28.81 -15.99
CA ARG A 849 1.84 29.96 -15.22
C ARG A 849 3.25 30.35 -15.64
N ALA A 850 4.14 29.38 -15.92
CA ALA A 850 5.48 29.66 -16.44
C ALA A 850 5.46 30.48 -17.73
N GLU A 851 4.55 30.13 -18.65
CA GLU A 851 4.31 30.87 -19.89
C GLU A 851 3.63 32.23 -19.66
N LEU A 852 2.56 32.27 -18.85
CA LEU A 852 1.83 33.51 -18.54
C LEU A 852 2.71 34.58 -17.88
N LEU A 853 3.62 34.15 -17.00
CA LEU A 853 4.57 35.04 -16.34
C LEU A 853 5.74 35.43 -17.24
N GLY A 854 5.95 34.74 -18.36
CA GLY A 854 7.11 34.93 -19.25
C GLY A 854 8.43 34.46 -18.64
N ILE A 855 8.40 33.52 -17.70
CA ILE A 855 9.58 32.97 -17.01
C ILE A 855 10.01 31.60 -17.56
N GLY A 856 9.24 31.04 -18.50
CA GLY A 856 9.51 29.71 -19.03
C GLY A 856 8.58 29.31 -20.17
N LYS A 857 8.70 28.05 -20.59
CA LYS A 857 7.88 27.42 -21.64
C LYS A 857 7.41 26.03 -21.23
N ARG A 858 6.30 25.57 -21.82
CA ARG A 858 5.94 24.14 -21.83
C ARG A 858 6.53 23.46 -23.07
N ALA A 859 7.05 22.25 -22.92
CA ALA A 859 7.77 21.53 -23.98
C ALA A 859 7.21 20.14 -24.33
N ASN A 860 5.92 19.90 -24.09
CA ASN A 860 5.23 18.65 -24.43
C ASN A 860 3.77 18.86 -24.90
N HIS A 861 3.57 19.74 -25.88
CA HIS A 861 2.30 19.93 -26.57
C HIS A 861 2.10 18.94 -27.74
N ARG A 862 3.17 18.48 -28.40
CA ARG A 862 3.11 17.66 -29.63
C ARG A 862 3.03 16.15 -29.33
N LYS A 863 3.82 15.68 -28.37
CA LYS A 863 3.93 14.28 -27.93
C LYS A 863 4.03 14.25 -26.41
N HIS A 864 3.47 13.21 -25.82
CA HIS A 864 3.67 12.88 -24.41
C HIS A 864 4.52 11.59 -24.30
N PRO A 865 5.47 11.51 -23.35
CA PRO A 865 5.75 12.51 -22.32
C PRO A 865 6.48 13.76 -22.85
N TRP A 866 7.24 13.63 -23.93
CA TRP A 866 7.90 14.72 -24.67
C TRP A 866 8.29 14.26 -26.09
N HIS A 867 8.83 15.18 -26.91
CA HIS A 867 9.56 14.86 -28.15
C HIS A 867 10.86 15.67 -28.21
N HIS A 868 11.95 15.06 -28.69
CA HIS A 868 13.27 15.71 -28.72
C HIS A 868 13.28 17.07 -29.42
N SER A 869 12.55 17.21 -30.53
CA SER A 869 12.50 18.48 -31.28
C SER A 869 11.74 19.59 -30.54
N GLU A 870 10.66 19.26 -29.81
CA GLU A 870 9.92 20.26 -29.04
C GLU A 870 10.70 20.72 -27.80
N LEU A 871 11.37 19.78 -27.12
CA LEU A 871 12.25 20.09 -25.99
C LEU A 871 13.50 20.86 -26.44
N GLY A 872 14.09 20.51 -27.59
CA GLY A 872 15.21 21.25 -28.19
C GLY A 872 14.82 22.67 -28.61
N GLU A 873 13.68 22.85 -29.26
CA GLU A 873 13.12 24.18 -29.58
C GLU A 873 12.90 25.02 -28.32
N ALA A 874 12.36 24.43 -27.24
CA ALA A 874 12.16 25.12 -25.96
C ALA A 874 13.48 25.46 -25.27
N LEU A 875 14.45 24.53 -25.25
CA LEU A 875 15.80 24.74 -24.71
C LEU A 875 16.52 25.90 -25.39
N ILE A 876 16.55 25.88 -26.73
CA ILE A 876 17.12 26.98 -27.52
C ILE A 876 16.40 28.28 -27.15
N ALA A 877 15.07 28.33 -27.22
CA ALA A 877 14.31 29.55 -27.00
C ALA A 877 14.42 30.15 -25.57
N VAL A 878 14.63 29.32 -24.54
CA VAL A 878 14.78 29.78 -23.14
C VAL A 878 16.22 30.19 -22.79
N ILE A 879 17.23 29.56 -23.41
CA ILE A 879 18.63 29.71 -23.01
C ILE A 879 19.43 30.66 -23.94
N ILE A 880 19.31 30.52 -25.26
CA ILE A 880 20.16 31.24 -26.26
C ILE A 880 19.39 31.89 -27.43
N GLY A 881 18.11 31.58 -27.61
CA GLY A 881 17.28 32.07 -28.72
C GLY A 881 16.86 33.54 -28.57
N PRO A 882 16.17 34.11 -29.59
CA PRO A 882 15.86 35.55 -29.63
C PRO A 882 15.03 36.09 -28.46
N GLU A 883 14.27 35.24 -27.77
CA GLU A 883 13.48 35.59 -26.58
C GLU A 883 14.14 35.22 -25.24
N ALA A 884 15.23 34.43 -25.26
CA ALA A 884 15.88 33.88 -24.06
C ALA A 884 16.28 34.96 -23.06
N ARG A 885 16.89 36.05 -23.54
CA ARG A 885 17.27 37.19 -22.70
C ARG A 885 16.05 37.82 -21.99
N ALA A 886 14.92 37.96 -22.69
CA ALA A 886 13.71 38.53 -22.10
C ALA A 886 13.13 37.59 -21.03
N ILE A 887 13.14 36.28 -21.27
CA ILE A 887 12.72 35.25 -20.29
C ILE A 887 13.63 35.28 -19.05
N GLN A 888 14.95 35.38 -19.24
CA GLN A 888 15.94 35.46 -18.15
C GLN A 888 15.85 36.74 -17.32
N GLU A 889 15.69 37.90 -17.97
CA GLU A 889 15.44 39.18 -17.26
C GLU A 889 14.09 39.16 -16.53
N ARG A 890 13.08 38.50 -17.11
CA ARG A 890 11.75 38.34 -16.50
C ARG A 890 11.77 37.40 -15.29
N ALA A 891 12.44 36.24 -15.36
CA ALA A 891 12.59 35.32 -14.23
C ALA A 891 13.24 36.01 -13.03
N LYS A 892 14.35 36.72 -13.25
CA LYS A 892 15.06 37.50 -12.21
C LYS A 892 14.21 38.67 -11.66
N SER A 893 13.38 39.28 -12.50
CA SER A 893 12.42 40.34 -12.12
C SER A 893 11.21 39.82 -11.33
N VAL A 894 10.82 38.55 -11.51
CA VAL A 894 9.84 37.87 -10.65
C VAL A 894 10.47 37.50 -9.32
N ALA A 895 11.62 36.81 -9.32
CA ALA A 895 12.36 36.40 -8.12
C ALA A 895 12.63 37.55 -7.14
N LYS A 896 13.07 38.72 -7.65
CA LYS A 896 13.35 39.90 -6.82
C LYS A 896 12.14 40.41 -6.02
N ARG A 897 10.92 40.04 -6.41
CA ARG A 897 9.65 40.41 -5.75
C ARG A 897 9.05 39.26 -4.93
N HIS A 898 9.70 38.10 -4.95
CA HIS A 898 9.32 36.86 -4.28
C HIS A 898 10.54 36.23 -3.60
N PRO A 899 11.18 36.95 -2.65
CA PRO A 899 12.36 36.44 -1.97
C PRO A 899 12.01 35.24 -1.09
N GLU A 900 12.95 34.29 -1.08
CA GLU A 900 12.88 32.95 -0.50
C GLU A 900 12.28 32.83 0.91
N THR A 901 12.45 33.87 1.74
CA THR A 901 12.00 33.90 3.13
C THR A 901 10.56 34.38 3.32
N GLU A 902 10.06 35.26 2.44
CA GLU A 902 8.84 36.04 2.74
C GLU A 902 7.60 35.16 2.86
N GLY A 903 7.41 34.17 1.98
CA GLY A 903 6.19 33.37 1.99
C GLY A 903 5.98 32.54 3.26
N ARG A 904 7.06 31.96 3.80
CA ARG A 904 7.00 31.25 5.09
C ARG A 904 6.88 32.20 6.28
N VAL A 905 7.42 33.42 6.19
CA VAL A 905 7.24 34.45 7.23
C VAL A 905 5.81 34.99 7.24
N ASN A 906 5.20 35.21 6.07
CA ASN A 906 3.81 35.61 5.92
C ASN A 906 2.86 34.54 6.50
N ALA A 907 3.07 33.26 6.13
CA ALA A 907 2.29 32.15 6.65
C ALA A 907 2.47 31.99 8.18
N ALA A 908 3.71 32.04 8.68
CA ALA A 908 3.99 31.98 10.12
C ALA A 908 3.35 33.15 10.88
N LYS A 909 3.37 34.37 10.32
CA LYS A 909 2.68 35.53 10.92
C LYS A 909 1.17 35.32 10.99
N GLU A 910 0.53 34.84 9.93
CA GLU A 910 -0.92 34.59 9.91
C GLU A 910 -1.37 33.44 10.84
N ILE A 911 -0.45 32.54 11.21
CA ILE A 911 -0.61 31.52 12.25
C ILE A 911 -0.42 32.14 13.65
N LEU A 912 0.62 32.95 13.85
CA LEU A 912 0.95 33.58 15.14
C LEU A 912 -0.02 34.71 15.53
N ASP A 913 -0.53 35.49 14.58
CA ASP A 913 -1.56 36.53 14.78
C ASP A 913 -2.95 35.94 15.18
N ARG A 914 -3.04 34.61 15.35
CA ARG A 914 -4.21 33.87 15.85
C ARG A 914 -4.00 33.22 17.23
N ILE A 915 -2.84 33.41 17.86
CA ILE A 915 -2.52 32.95 19.23
C ILE A 915 -2.68 34.13 20.20
#